data_AF-A0A1J7IF94-F1
#
_entry.id   AF-A0A1J7IF94-F1
#
_cell.length_a   1.000
_cell.length_b   1.000
_cell.length_c   1.000
_cell.angle_alpha   90.00
_cell.angle_beta   90.00
_cell.angle_gamma   90.00
#
_symmetry.space_group_name_H-M   'P 1'
#
loop_
_entity.id
_entity.type
_entity.pdbx_description
1 polymer ?
#
loop_
_entity_poly.entity_id
_entity_poly.type
_entity_poly.pdbx_seq_one_letter_code
_entity_poly.pdbx_strand_id
1 'polypeptide(L)'
;MRSPRSSPLRAIALSTLVLTHPVLSSQAVHQQPLSHLPSPGGATPNFSSPGTTLNFSSPSPHILHSTSSLLAQWPNTFAPNGHTLAAVVVPPYTHLYHGRLDADPPPSPEWLAFDREMSYGIMGSTRNSYLLTYQTTRAVRLLYFDGESAALMGLGQLDSQMLLAFGNVTGPPAPEEGGRGLWGEYERAKGLCRWLESKGLGGRGWGFEGVVRMNAGFEVIWCDFGSGSLRLVSWLDVTAPLVGRDEDGEDGDGEDGEGEAVGEVGVETAGVLREREVDATSYYSLPPVPTRTDRAVDPSMPPAPPNWRRDRDREPFLFSQGWGWFDSATWHYGSTGNGPGRGETRAKVDNCAILSFYSPLFVNQSLNRAVYERRTLNLTDDGLWKGEGMDGNKTLALQQLARRRRYHHLGDMTSEEAALMRSHAERALRTVLEPYNDCSGADWVLMANEIVQQTSLQIKTLEMKFVAFDSISSDNRTALRNWLYGFRAEVHMFTVGFLEYPVRRDSNSWATGSDLYNETYSRCRYHYTRLLVPDEGVSLLPQEMEQRQAVEEVQGAICSVMLAIAFGVEQTWIDMFDQNRRMRKQKQAHSAIPQRVAAWHNELSLLRAWLGWESEFTGCKEVCGWDERCYIPMWPLLASRFGRGPPPPRGNSTQPHPPGYGHPPPHGRRPNGTSPGKPDFKMPPRGPWWMGDETDLWEPKCVKAGYIMG
;
A
#
# COMPACT_ATOMS: atom_id res chain seq x y z
N MET A 1 5.23 -74.17 1.84
CA MET A 1 4.84 -75.12 2.89
C MET A 1 3.98 -74.40 3.93
N ARG A 2 2.75 -74.91 4.09
CA ARG A 2 1.81 -74.84 5.25
C ARG A 2 1.24 -73.49 5.77
N SER A 3 0.02 -73.25 5.30
CA SER A 3 -1.21 -72.60 5.86
C SER A 3 -1.58 -73.03 7.32
N PRO A 4 -2.74 -72.67 7.96
CA PRO A 4 -3.92 -71.87 7.52
C PRO A 4 -4.64 -70.99 8.61
N ARG A 5 -5.80 -70.41 8.20
CA ARG A 5 -7.07 -70.13 8.95
C ARG A 5 -7.30 -68.67 9.36
N SER A 6 -8.50 -68.09 9.31
CA SER A 6 -9.82 -68.41 8.74
C SER A 6 -10.75 -67.23 9.07
N SER A 7 -11.62 -66.81 8.16
CA SER A 7 -12.79 -65.96 8.44
C SER A 7 -13.73 -66.64 9.45
N PRO A 8 -14.64 -65.90 10.12
CA PRO A 8 -15.98 -65.79 9.53
C PRO A 8 -16.68 -64.43 9.73
N LEU A 9 -17.64 -64.19 8.83
CA LEU A 9 -18.69 -63.20 8.92
C LEU A 9 -19.53 -63.34 10.21
N ARG A 10 -19.91 -62.21 10.80
CA ARG A 10 -21.15 -62.06 11.58
C ARG A 10 -21.82 -60.75 11.21
N ALA A 11 -22.97 -60.85 10.57
CA ALA A 11 -23.97 -59.81 10.50
C ALA A 11 -24.71 -59.73 11.85
N ILE A 12 -24.81 -58.53 12.41
CA ILE A 12 -25.85 -58.16 13.38
C ILE A 12 -26.34 -56.77 12.97
N ALA A 13 -27.62 -56.72 12.63
CA ALA A 13 -28.38 -55.51 12.39
C ALA A 13 -28.61 -54.76 13.71
N LEU A 14 -28.49 -53.43 13.69
CA LEU A 14 -29.12 -52.57 14.67
C LEU A 14 -29.66 -51.32 13.98
N SER A 15 -30.97 -51.18 14.11
CA SER A 15 -31.82 -50.10 13.65
C SER A 15 -31.31 -48.72 14.12
N THR A 16 -31.29 -47.77 13.20
CA THR A 16 -31.27 -46.34 13.53
C THR A 16 -32.42 -45.64 12.83
N LEU A 17 -33.27 -45.01 13.65
CA LEU A 17 -34.38 -44.16 13.25
C LEU A 17 -33.96 -43.15 12.19
N VAL A 18 -34.73 -43.10 11.10
CA VAL A 18 -34.73 -41.99 10.16
C VAL A 18 -35.53 -40.84 10.79
N LEU A 19 -34.84 -39.83 11.30
CA LEU A 19 -35.41 -38.51 11.53
C LEU A 19 -35.19 -37.67 10.27
N THR A 20 -36.25 -37.49 9.50
CA THR A 20 -36.30 -36.57 8.37
C THR A 20 -36.31 -35.13 8.88
N HIS A 21 -35.24 -34.38 8.63
CA HIS A 21 -35.27 -32.92 8.58
C HIS A 21 -34.79 -32.45 7.19
N PRO A 22 -35.43 -31.43 6.61
CA PRO A 22 -35.34 -31.14 5.19
C PRO A 22 -34.00 -30.49 4.83
N VAL A 23 -33.35 -31.06 3.82
CA VAL A 23 -32.28 -30.43 3.06
C VAL A 23 -32.91 -29.30 2.24
N LEU A 24 -32.67 -28.04 2.64
CA LEU A 24 -32.89 -26.92 1.73
C LEU A 24 -31.87 -27.05 0.60
N SER A 25 -32.39 -27.36 -0.59
CA SER A 25 -31.65 -27.39 -1.83
C SER A 25 -31.10 -25.99 -2.12
N SER A 26 -29.78 -25.88 -2.21
CA SER A 26 -29.10 -24.74 -2.84
C SER A 26 -29.59 -24.65 -4.29
N GLN A 27 -30.34 -23.62 -4.61
CA GLN A 27 -30.67 -23.30 -6.00
C GLN A 27 -29.37 -22.84 -6.69
N ALA A 28 -28.90 -23.66 -7.61
CA ALA A 28 -27.94 -23.28 -8.62
C ALA A 28 -28.47 -22.07 -9.38
N VAL A 29 -27.77 -20.94 -9.28
CA VAL A 29 -28.00 -19.79 -10.15
C VAL A 29 -27.53 -20.20 -11.54
N HIS A 30 -28.51 -20.42 -12.41
CA HIS A 30 -28.34 -20.77 -13.82
C HIS A 30 -27.57 -19.64 -14.51
N GLN A 31 -26.33 -19.90 -14.93
CA GLN A 31 -25.64 -19.07 -15.92
C GLN A 31 -26.42 -19.14 -17.23
N GLN A 32 -27.00 -18.03 -17.67
CA GLN A 32 -27.54 -17.90 -19.02
C GLN A 32 -26.42 -17.56 -20.01
N PRO A 33 -26.32 -18.28 -21.15
CA PRO A 33 -25.36 -17.96 -22.20
C PRO A 33 -25.82 -16.71 -22.97
N LEU A 34 -24.97 -15.68 -23.01
CA LEU A 34 -25.17 -14.50 -23.85
C LEU A 34 -24.94 -14.86 -25.32
N SER A 35 -26.02 -15.17 -26.03
CA SER A 35 -26.04 -15.29 -27.49
C SER A 35 -26.95 -14.23 -28.10
N HIS A 36 -26.38 -13.12 -28.57
CA HIS A 36 -27.05 -12.21 -29.49
C HIS A 36 -26.08 -11.75 -30.58
N LEU A 37 -26.25 -12.32 -31.77
CA LEU A 37 -25.68 -11.84 -33.04
C LEU A 37 -26.62 -10.79 -33.66
N PRO A 38 -26.14 -9.61 -34.09
CA PRO A 38 -26.91 -8.71 -34.95
C PRO A 38 -26.67 -9.01 -36.44
N SER A 39 -27.73 -8.97 -37.24
CA SER A 39 -27.69 -9.03 -38.72
C SER A 39 -27.19 -7.71 -39.35
N PRO A 40 -26.67 -7.74 -40.60
CA PRO A 40 -25.89 -6.64 -41.16
C PRO A 40 -26.77 -5.60 -41.89
N GLY A 41 -26.69 -4.35 -41.45
CA GLY A 41 -27.19 -3.17 -42.17
C GLY A 41 -26.05 -2.18 -42.38
N GLY A 42 -25.85 -1.76 -43.63
CA GLY A 42 -24.65 -1.03 -44.07
C GLY A 42 -24.44 0.32 -43.39
N ALA A 43 -23.22 0.54 -42.90
CA ALA A 43 -22.66 1.85 -42.58
C ALA A 43 -21.12 1.80 -42.73
N THR A 44 -20.56 2.93 -43.11
CA THR A 44 -19.14 3.21 -43.38
C THR A 44 -18.18 2.69 -42.30
N PRO A 45 -16.95 2.25 -42.63
CA PRO A 45 -16.04 1.65 -41.67
C PRO A 45 -15.47 2.72 -40.72
N ASN A 46 -16.11 2.86 -39.57
CA ASN A 46 -15.48 3.42 -38.37
C ASN A 46 -14.45 2.37 -37.91
N PHE A 47 -13.15 2.71 -38.01
CA PHE A 47 -12.07 1.89 -37.44
C PHE A 47 -12.01 2.04 -35.92
N SER A 48 -13.13 1.78 -35.24
CA SER A 48 -13.16 1.49 -33.82
C SER A 48 -12.90 0.00 -33.68
N SER A 49 -11.72 -0.41 -33.19
CA SER A 49 -11.41 -1.82 -32.92
C SER A 49 -12.51 -2.44 -32.05
N PRO A 50 -13.21 -3.49 -32.51
CA PRO A 50 -14.06 -4.27 -31.62
C PRO A 50 -13.13 -5.13 -30.74
N GLY A 51 -12.99 -4.83 -29.44
CA GLY A 51 -12.32 -5.78 -28.53
C GLY A 51 -11.77 -5.37 -27.15
N THR A 52 -11.72 -4.09 -26.75
CA THR A 52 -10.99 -3.71 -25.51
C THR A 52 -11.78 -2.77 -24.60
N THR A 53 -12.97 -3.20 -24.16
CA THR A 53 -13.75 -2.45 -23.16
C THR A 53 -13.17 -2.69 -21.76
N LEU A 54 -12.66 -1.63 -21.13
CA LEU A 54 -12.16 -1.65 -19.75
C LEU A 54 -13.26 -1.21 -18.78
N ASN A 55 -13.61 -2.07 -17.82
CA ASN A 55 -14.61 -1.79 -16.80
C ASN A 55 -13.95 -1.17 -15.55
N PHE A 56 -14.02 0.14 -15.39
CA PHE A 56 -13.44 0.87 -14.27
C PHE A 56 -14.12 0.60 -12.92
N SER A 57 -15.32 0.01 -12.91
CA SER A 57 -15.99 -0.42 -11.68
C SER A 57 -15.48 -1.76 -11.15
N SER A 58 -14.60 -2.44 -11.87
CA SER A 58 -13.99 -3.69 -11.40
C SER A 58 -13.07 -3.46 -10.19
N PRO A 59 -13.18 -4.27 -9.12
CA PRO A 59 -12.26 -4.21 -7.98
C PRO A 59 -10.90 -4.88 -8.26
N SER A 60 -10.79 -5.72 -9.30
CA SER A 60 -9.64 -6.59 -9.55
C SER A 60 -8.29 -5.86 -9.65
N PRO A 61 -8.17 -4.71 -10.36
CA PRO A 61 -6.94 -3.91 -10.35
C PRO A 61 -6.50 -3.47 -8.95
N HIS A 62 -7.47 -3.17 -8.08
CA HIS A 62 -7.20 -2.70 -6.73
C HIS A 62 -6.75 -3.85 -5.82
N ILE A 63 -7.34 -5.03 -5.96
CA ILE A 63 -6.93 -6.25 -5.23
C ILE A 63 -5.51 -6.68 -5.62
N LEU A 64 -5.22 -6.71 -6.92
CA LEU A 64 -3.90 -7.11 -7.40
C LEU A 64 -2.82 -6.09 -6.97
N HIS A 65 -3.10 -4.80 -7.14
CA HIS A 65 -2.15 -3.76 -6.73
C HIS A 65 -1.94 -3.73 -5.22
N SER A 66 -2.99 -3.84 -4.39
CA SER A 66 -2.84 -3.89 -2.93
C SER A 66 -2.03 -5.09 -2.48
N THR A 67 -2.22 -6.24 -3.13
CA THR A 67 -1.45 -7.47 -2.87
C THR A 67 0.03 -7.32 -3.22
N SER A 68 0.35 -6.71 -4.37
CA SER A 68 1.74 -6.36 -4.72
C SER A 68 2.37 -5.35 -3.77
N SER A 69 1.56 -4.48 -3.17
CA SER A 69 2.01 -3.38 -2.29
C SER A 69 2.21 -3.80 -0.83
N LEU A 70 1.94 -5.05 -0.46
CA LEU A 70 2.01 -5.47 0.94
C LEU A 70 3.44 -5.28 1.49
N LEU A 71 3.54 -4.66 2.67
CA LEU A 71 4.80 -4.35 3.34
C LEU A 71 5.73 -3.39 2.57
N ALA A 72 5.22 -2.64 1.60
CA ALA A 72 5.97 -1.63 0.86
C ALA A 72 5.55 -0.20 1.23
N GLN A 73 6.50 0.67 1.57
CA GLN A 73 6.23 2.04 1.99
C GLN A 73 5.71 2.92 0.85
N TRP A 74 6.34 2.86 -0.33
CA TRP A 74 6.06 3.77 -1.43
C TRP A 74 4.63 3.64 -1.97
N PRO A 75 4.17 2.47 -2.46
CA PRO A 75 2.83 2.36 -3.02
C PRO A 75 1.72 2.59 -1.97
N ASN A 76 1.98 2.28 -0.70
CA ASN A 76 1.04 2.57 0.39
C ASN A 76 0.96 4.06 0.73
N THR A 77 2.01 4.87 0.54
CA THR A 77 1.91 6.35 0.65
C THR A 77 1.12 6.97 -0.51
N PHE A 78 1.21 6.40 -1.72
CA PHE A 78 0.39 6.82 -2.87
C PHE A 78 -1.09 6.46 -2.70
N ALA A 79 -1.37 5.28 -2.11
CA ALA A 79 -2.72 4.81 -1.79
C ALA A 79 -2.86 4.57 -0.26
N PRO A 80 -3.00 5.64 0.53
CA PRO A 80 -2.87 5.60 2.00
C PRO A 80 -4.04 4.90 2.69
N ASN A 81 -5.18 4.75 2.01
CA ASN A 81 -6.36 4.12 2.57
C ASN A 81 -6.31 2.61 2.34
N GLY A 82 -5.86 1.89 3.37
CA GLY A 82 -5.75 0.45 3.36
C GLY A 82 -7.09 -0.28 3.25
N HIS A 83 -7.17 -1.25 2.34
CA HIS A 83 -8.32 -2.13 2.15
C HIS A 83 -7.93 -3.61 2.18
N THR A 84 -6.67 -3.93 2.43
CA THR A 84 -6.15 -5.30 2.45
C THR A 84 -5.53 -5.61 3.81
N LEU A 85 -5.85 -6.78 4.32
CA LEU A 85 -5.24 -7.33 5.52
C LEU A 85 -4.46 -8.58 5.16
N ALA A 86 -3.32 -8.78 5.81
CA ALA A 86 -2.52 -9.97 5.60
C ALA A 86 -2.08 -10.57 6.93
N ALA A 87 -2.20 -11.89 7.08
CA ALA A 87 -1.41 -12.57 8.10
C ALA A 87 0.07 -12.45 7.72
N VAL A 88 0.94 -12.15 8.69
CA VAL A 88 2.39 -12.10 8.48
C VAL A 88 3.12 -12.88 9.56
N VAL A 89 4.30 -13.40 9.23
CA VAL A 89 5.17 -14.13 10.15
C VAL A 89 6.49 -13.38 10.30
N VAL A 90 6.81 -13.00 11.53
CA VAL A 90 8.12 -12.49 11.91
C VAL A 90 9.00 -13.67 12.33
N PRO A 91 10.16 -13.91 11.68
CA PRO A 91 11.07 -15.00 12.04
C PRO A 91 11.58 -14.91 13.49
N PRO A 92 12.04 -16.04 14.07
CA PRO A 92 12.77 -16.00 15.34
C PRO A 92 14.03 -15.14 15.22
N TYR A 93 14.47 -14.59 16.35
CA TYR A 93 15.68 -13.78 16.50
C TYR A 93 15.67 -12.45 15.74
N THR A 94 14.47 -11.94 15.42
CA THR A 94 14.28 -10.63 14.78
C THR A 94 14.29 -9.52 15.84
N HIS A 95 15.08 -8.47 15.61
CA HIS A 95 15.09 -7.29 16.49
C HIS A 95 13.89 -6.38 16.25
N LEU A 96 13.36 -5.85 17.35
CA LEU A 96 12.34 -4.81 17.40
C LEU A 96 12.76 -3.77 18.42
N TYR A 97 12.40 -2.51 18.21
CA TYR A 97 12.89 -1.37 19.00
C TYR A 97 11.73 -0.60 19.62
N HIS A 98 11.95 -0.01 20.80
CA HIS A 98 10.97 0.84 21.45
C HIS A 98 11.68 1.99 22.14
N GLY A 99 11.21 3.21 21.90
CA GLY A 99 11.73 4.40 22.57
C GLY A 99 10.83 4.79 23.73
N ARG A 100 11.42 5.23 24.85
CA ARG A 100 10.69 5.67 26.05
C ARG A 100 11.21 7.00 26.57
N LEU A 101 10.33 7.71 27.28
CA LEU A 101 10.64 8.96 27.99
C LEU A 101 10.90 8.75 29.49
N ASP A 102 10.93 7.49 29.92
CA ASP A 102 11.05 7.06 31.29
C ASP A 102 11.87 5.76 31.37
N ALA A 103 12.34 5.45 32.58
CA ALA A 103 13.07 4.23 32.89
C ALA A 103 12.15 3.08 33.33
N ASP A 104 10.84 3.15 33.02
CA ASP A 104 9.91 2.10 33.38
C ASP A 104 9.82 1.04 32.26
N PRO A 105 9.52 -0.24 32.60
CA PRO A 105 9.26 -1.25 31.59
C PRO A 105 7.97 -0.91 30.81
N PRO A 106 7.92 -1.18 29.49
CA PRO A 106 6.74 -0.86 28.70
C PRO A 106 5.52 -1.69 29.14
N PRO A 107 4.33 -1.08 29.13
CA PRO A 107 3.11 -1.79 29.44
C PRO A 107 2.63 -2.66 28.27
N SER A 108 1.50 -3.35 28.46
CA SER A 108 0.85 -4.12 27.39
C SER A 108 -0.59 -3.64 27.15
N PRO A 109 -1.04 -3.45 25.90
CA PRO A 109 -0.24 -3.48 24.68
C PRO A 109 0.68 -2.25 24.55
N GLU A 110 1.74 -2.35 23.74
CA GLU A 110 2.65 -1.25 23.44
C GLU A 110 3.23 -1.40 22.02
N TRP A 111 3.63 -0.28 21.40
CA TRP A 111 4.23 -0.28 20.07
C TRP A 111 5.74 -0.58 20.09
N LEU A 112 6.19 -1.24 19.03
CA LEU A 112 7.59 -1.46 18.68
C LEU A 112 7.79 -0.99 17.24
N ALA A 113 9.01 -0.64 16.84
CA ALA A 113 9.36 -0.43 15.44
C ALA A 113 10.32 -1.51 14.95
N PHE A 114 10.30 -1.77 13.65
CA PHE A 114 11.32 -2.61 13.04
C PHE A 114 12.69 -1.90 12.98
N ASP A 115 12.70 -0.57 12.88
CA ASP A 115 13.94 0.23 12.81
C ASP A 115 14.15 1.05 14.06
N ARG A 116 15.39 1.02 14.59
CA ARG A 116 15.78 1.81 15.75
C ARG A 116 15.66 3.31 15.46
N GLU A 117 15.89 3.72 14.21
CA GLU A 117 15.81 5.10 13.74
C GLU A 117 14.38 5.63 13.84
N MET A 118 13.38 4.79 13.56
CA MET A 118 11.96 5.13 13.79
C MET A 118 11.66 5.24 15.28
N SER A 119 12.07 4.27 16.11
CA SER A 119 11.83 4.33 17.56
C SER A 119 12.50 5.54 18.22
N TYR A 120 13.75 5.78 17.86
CA TYR A 120 14.50 6.96 18.27
C TYR A 120 13.86 8.22 17.68
N GLY A 121 13.38 8.18 16.45
CA GLY A 121 12.58 9.21 15.76
C GLY A 121 11.39 9.71 16.57
N ILE A 122 10.62 8.78 17.11
CA ILE A 122 9.38 9.06 17.84
C ILE A 122 9.70 9.58 19.26
N MET A 123 10.65 8.94 19.99
CA MET A 123 10.83 9.15 21.44
C MET A 123 12.25 9.52 21.92
N GLY A 124 13.27 9.53 21.06
CA GLY A 124 14.69 9.42 21.45
C GLY A 124 15.51 10.70 21.64
N SER A 125 15.01 11.88 21.28
CA SER A 125 15.76 13.16 21.36
C SER A 125 15.24 14.10 22.46
N THR A 126 14.77 13.55 23.56
CA THR A 126 14.32 14.34 24.71
C THR A 126 15.33 14.26 25.86
N ARG A 127 15.09 15.08 26.89
CA ARG A 127 15.88 15.13 28.13
C ARG A 127 15.91 13.83 28.93
N ASN A 128 15.02 12.88 28.64
CA ASN A 128 14.97 11.56 29.24
C ASN A 128 14.62 10.59 28.11
N SER A 129 15.60 9.97 27.49
CA SER A 129 15.37 9.10 26.33
C SER A 129 16.00 7.74 26.55
N TYR A 130 15.17 6.70 26.50
CA TYR A 130 15.61 5.31 26.61
C TYR A 130 15.32 4.57 25.31
N LEU A 131 16.24 3.72 24.89
CA LEU A 131 16.06 2.84 23.75
C LEU A 131 16.12 1.38 24.22
N LEU A 132 15.00 0.70 24.06
CA LEU A 132 14.85 -0.72 24.37
C LEU A 132 14.95 -1.52 23.06
N THR A 133 15.77 -2.57 23.08
CA THR A 133 15.86 -3.54 21.99
C THR A 133 15.29 -4.87 22.46
N TYR A 134 14.29 -5.33 21.73
CA TYR A 134 13.66 -6.63 21.89
C TYR A 134 14.09 -7.56 20.77
N GLN A 135 14.01 -8.86 21.05
CA GLN A 135 14.27 -9.90 20.08
C GLN A 135 13.16 -10.97 20.16
N THR A 136 12.62 -11.40 19.02
CA THR A 136 11.68 -12.53 18.99
C THR A 136 12.41 -13.82 19.36
N THR A 137 11.77 -14.69 20.15
CA THR A 137 12.36 -15.97 20.59
C THR A 137 11.92 -17.15 19.72
N ARG A 138 10.86 -16.95 18.91
CA ARG A 138 10.29 -17.92 17.97
C ARG A 138 9.71 -17.20 16.76
N ALA A 139 9.26 -17.94 15.75
CA ALA A 139 8.43 -17.37 14.70
C ALA A 139 7.09 -16.89 15.29
N VAL A 140 6.67 -15.67 15.00
CA VAL A 140 5.47 -15.03 15.55
C VAL A 140 4.55 -14.60 14.42
N ARG A 141 3.26 -14.93 14.54
CA ARG A 141 2.23 -14.44 13.61
C ARG A 141 1.71 -13.09 14.09
N LEU A 142 1.61 -12.13 13.17
CA LEU A 142 1.01 -10.81 13.38
C LEU A 142 0.01 -10.55 12.25
N LEU A 143 -0.90 -9.60 12.46
CA LEU A 143 -1.84 -9.15 11.43
C LEU A 143 -1.37 -7.81 10.84
N TYR A 144 -1.12 -7.75 9.54
CA TYR A 144 -0.75 -6.53 8.84
C TYR A 144 -1.97 -5.83 8.24
N PHE A 145 -2.03 -4.50 8.38
CA PHE A 145 -2.99 -3.61 7.72
C PHE A 145 -2.25 -2.78 6.67
N ASP A 146 -2.63 -2.90 5.39
CA ASP A 146 -2.03 -2.12 4.30
C ASP A 146 -2.37 -0.62 4.38
N GLY A 147 -1.87 0.16 3.42
CA GLY A 147 -1.97 1.62 3.44
C GLY A 147 -1.14 2.25 4.56
N GLU A 148 -1.38 3.54 4.81
CA GLU A 148 -0.80 4.27 5.93
C GLU A 148 -1.62 4.05 7.21
N SER A 149 -1.78 2.79 7.60
CA SER A 149 -2.60 2.35 8.73
C SER A 149 -2.13 2.81 10.11
N ALA A 150 -1.01 3.53 10.21
CA ALA A 150 -0.56 4.22 11.42
C ALA A 150 -0.53 5.76 11.26
N ALA A 151 -1.05 6.31 10.16
CA ALA A 151 -1.19 7.75 9.99
C ALA A 151 -2.40 8.28 10.78
N LEU A 152 -2.13 9.06 11.82
CA LEU A 152 -3.13 9.53 12.79
C LEU A 152 -4.06 10.63 12.26
N MET A 153 -3.76 11.10 11.06
CA MET A 153 -4.49 12.16 10.38
C MET A 153 -4.80 11.66 8.99
N GLY A 154 -6.05 11.78 8.58
CA GLY A 154 -6.48 11.09 7.38
C GLY A 154 -7.98 11.09 7.19
N LEU A 155 -8.40 10.76 5.98
CA LEU A 155 -9.73 10.21 5.72
C LEU A 155 -9.50 8.81 5.14
N GLY A 156 -9.78 7.76 5.92
CA GLY A 156 -9.74 6.37 5.47
C GLY A 156 -8.56 5.53 5.97
N GLN A 157 -7.44 6.14 6.34
CA GLN A 157 -6.20 5.46 6.75
C GLN A 157 -6.40 4.47 7.90
N LEU A 158 -7.24 4.82 8.88
CA LEU A 158 -7.49 4.00 10.07
C LEU A 158 -8.74 3.10 9.92
N ASP A 159 -9.44 3.13 8.80
CA ASP A 159 -10.80 2.56 8.68
C ASP A 159 -10.81 1.05 8.91
N SER A 160 -9.87 0.32 8.31
CA SER A 160 -9.79 -1.14 8.38
C SER A 160 -9.55 -1.64 9.81
N GLN A 161 -8.63 -1.02 10.55
CA GLN A 161 -8.38 -1.37 11.95
C GLN A 161 -9.53 -0.95 12.86
N MET A 162 -10.18 0.20 12.61
CA MET A 162 -11.33 0.65 13.38
C MET A 162 -12.52 -0.30 13.19
N LEU A 163 -12.76 -0.72 11.95
CA LEU A 163 -13.79 -1.71 11.61
C LEU A 163 -13.60 -3.00 12.41
N LEU A 164 -12.38 -3.56 12.42
CA LEU A 164 -12.12 -4.82 13.11
C LEU A 164 -12.17 -4.69 14.63
N ALA A 165 -11.62 -3.60 15.19
CA ALA A 165 -11.62 -3.37 16.64
C ALA A 165 -13.01 -3.01 17.19
N PHE A 166 -13.74 -2.10 16.52
CA PHE A 166 -14.94 -1.45 17.08
C PHE A 166 -16.24 -1.75 16.32
N GLY A 167 -16.17 -2.29 15.09
CA GLY A 167 -17.35 -2.56 14.28
C GLY A 167 -17.87 -1.40 13.45
N ASN A 168 -17.12 -0.30 13.38
CA ASN A 168 -17.40 0.87 12.56
C ASN A 168 -16.11 1.67 12.33
N VAL A 169 -16.17 2.76 11.57
CA VAL A 169 -15.03 3.66 11.31
C VAL A 169 -15.02 4.92 12.17
N THR A 170 -15.91 5.03 13.16
CA THR A 170 -15.95 6.21 14.05
C THR A 170 -14.84 6.17 15.11
N GLY A 171 -14.27 4.99 15.36
CA GLY A 171 -13.16 4.77 16.28
C GLY A 171 -13.60 4.66 17.74
N PRO A 172 -12.65 4.76 18.69
CA PRO A 172 -12.97 4.74 20.11
C PRO A 172 -13.84 5.96 20.50
N PRO A 173 -14.71 5.84 21.52
CA PRO A 173 -15.48 6.97 22.04
C PRO A 173 -14.54 8.11 22.43
N ALA A 174 -14.98 9.36 22.24
CA ALA A 174 -14.17 10.50 22.65
C ALA A 174 -13.93 10.46 24.18
N PRO A 175 -12.72 10.78 24.66
CA PRO A 175 -12.49 10.85 26.10
C PRO A 175 -13.32 11.98 26.71
N GLU A 176 -13.72 11.82 27.97
CA GLU A 176 -14.51 12.83 28.70
C GLU A 176 -13.72 14.14 28.91
N GLU A 177 -12.39 14.03 29.06
CA GLU A 177 -11.44 15.15 29.13
C GLU A 177 -10.17 14.82 28.32
N GLY A 178 -9.58 15.81 27.64
CA GLY A 178 -8.36 15.65 26.84
C GLY A 178 -8.57 15.49 25.33
N GLY A 179 -7.49 15.64 24.55
CA GLY A 179 -7.52 15.56 23.08
C GLY A 179 -7.52 14.11 22.55
N ARG A 180 -8.07 13.89 21.35
CA ARG A 180 -8.10 12.59 20.64
C ARG A 180 -6.72 12.07 20.12
N GLY A 181 -5.60 12.62 20.61
CA GLY A 181 -4.24 12.35 20.11
C GLY A 181 -3.75 10.93 20.41
N LEU A 182 -2.62 10.82 21.12
CA LEU A 182 -2.03 9.51 21.46
C LEU A 182 -2.93 8.62 22.31
N TRP A 183 -3.84 9.20 23.11
CA TRP A 183 -4.89 8.44 23.80
C TRP A 183 -5.71 7.57 22.84
N GLY A 184 -6.14 8.14 21.71
CA GLY A 184 -6.93 7.43 20.71
C GLY A 184 -6.16 6.28 20.07
N GLU A 185 -4.84 6.42 19.97
CA GLU A 185 -3.93 5.36 19.49
C GLU A 185 -3.84 4.19 20.46
N TYR A 186 -3.65 4.44 21.76
CA TYR A 186 -3.65 3.37 22.74
C TYR A 186 -5.00 2.67 22.86
N GLU A 187 -6.12 3.39 22.71
CA GLU A 187 -7.44 2.75 22.67
C GLU A 187 -7.64 1.88 21.41
N ARG A 188 -7.10 2.29 20.25
CA ARG A 188 -7.05 1.45 19.05
C ARG A 188 -6.20 0.20 19.29
N ALA A 189 -5.00 0.34 19.84
CA ALA A 189 -4.11 -0.77 20.19
C ALA A 189 -4.79 -1.78 21.13
N LYS A 190 -5.41 -1.30 22.22
CA LYS A 190 -6.21 -2.13 23.14
C LYS A 190 -7.40 -2.77 22.44
N GLY A 191 -8.09 -2.04 21.57
CA GLY A 191 -9.23 -2.54 20.80
C GLY A 191 -8.83 -3.72 19.90
N LEU A 192 -7.72 -3.59 19.18
CA LEU A 192 -7.18 -4.65 18.31
C LEU A 192 -6.76 -5.88 19.10
N CYS A 193 -5.99 -5.72 20.17
CA CYS A 193 -5.57 -6.85 21.00
C CYS A 193 -6.74 -7.55 21.68
N ARG A 194 -7.74 -6.79 22.19
CA ARG A 194 -8.98 -7.38 22.72
C ARG A 194 -9.79 -8.10 21.65
N TRP A 195 -9.84 -7.59 20.42
CA TRP A 195 -10.51 -8.27 19.32
C TRP A 195 -9.84 -9.61 19.00
N LEU A 196 -8.50 -9.64 18.88
CA LEU A 196 -7.76 -10.89 18.66
C LEU A 196 -8.01 -11.93 19.76
N GLU A 197 -7.96 -11.51 21.02
CA GLU A 197 -8.21 -12.38 22.18
C GLU A 197 -9.67 -12.86 22.24
N SER A 198 -10.64 -11.94 22.19
CA SER A 198 -12.07 -12.26 22.31
C SER A 198 -12.61 -13.14 21.18
N LYS A 199 -11.97 -13.08 20.00
CA LYS A 199 -12.31 -13.94 18.86
C LYS A 199 -11.52 -15.23 18.83
N GLY A 200 -10.64 -15.49 19.80
CA GLY A 200 -9.80 -16.68 19.82
C GLY A 200 -8.92 -16.77 18.57
N LEU A 201 -8.39 -15.64 18.12
CA LEU A 201 -7.42 -15.51 17.04
C LEU A 201 -6.00 -15.34 17.59
N GLY A 202 -5.86 -15.00 18.86
CA GLY A 202 -4.58 -14.88 19.53
C GLY A 202 -4.74 -14.86 21.03
N GLY A 203 -3.60 -14.85 21.71
CA GLY A 203 -3.52 -14.73 23.15
C GLY A 203 -2.08 -14.78 23.59
N ARG A 204 -1.85 -15.03 24.88
CA ARG A 204 -0.50 -15.09 25.44
C ARG A 204 0.32 -16.21 24.80
N GLY A 205 1.25 -15.85 23.93
CA GLY A 205 2.23 -16.78 23.39
C GLY A 205 1.69 -17.67 22.29
N TRP A 206 0.57 -17.34 21.63
CA TRP A 206 0.02 -18.12 20.52
C TRP A 206 -0.88 -17.28 19.59
N GLY A 207 -1.11 -17.79 18.38
CA GLY A 207 -1.96 -17.14 17.38
C GLY A 207 -1.36 -15.82 16.87
N PHE A 208 -2.21 -14.83 16.63
CA PHE A 208 -1.78 -13.47 16.32
C PHE A 208 -1.44 -12.71 17.61
N GLU A 209 -0.17 -12.38 17.82
CA GLU A 209 0.31 -11.73 19.06
C GLU A 209 0.40 -10.20 18.98
N GLY A 210 -0.04 -9.63 17.86
CA GLY A 210 0.05 -8.20 17.59
C GLY A 210 -0.35 -7.86 16.16
N VAL A 211 -0.22 -6.58 15.82
CA VAL A 211 -0.52 -6.07 14.48
C VAL A 211 0.64 -5.26 13.91
N VAL A 212 0.85 -5.34 12.60
CA VAL A 212 1.80 -4.50 11.87
C VAL A 212 1.01 -3.41 11.14
N ARG A 213 1.50 -2.18 11.19
CA ARG A 213 0.90 -1.03 10.50
C ARG A 213 1.97 -0.01 10.13
N MET A 214 1.63 0.91 9.24
CA MET A 214 2.62 1.75 8.55
C MET A 214 2.28 3.24 8.62
N ASN A 215 3.29 4.06 8.91
CA ASN A 215 3.29 5.50 8.69
C ASN A 215 4.54 5.85 7.85
N ALA A 216 5.43 6.75 8.29
CA ALA A 216 6.80 6.80 7.80
C ALA A 216 7.63 5.67 8.43
N GLY A 217 7.49 4.45 7.93
CA GLY A 217 8.09 3.24 8.50
C GLY A 217 7.04 2.28 9.07
N PHE A 218 7.51 1.11 9.51
CA PHE A 218 6.67 0.02 10.00
C PHE A 218 6.76 -0.12 11.52
N GLU A 219 5.60 -0.10 12.17
CA GLU A 219 5.45 -0.37 13.60
C GLU A 219 4.64 -1.64 13.84
N VAL A 220 4.89 -2.23 15.01
CA VAL A 220 4.18 -3.39 15.54
C VAL A 220 3.48 -2.98 16.83
N ILE A 221 2.17 -3.09 16.89
CA ILE A 221 1.46 -3.09 18.18
C ILE A 221 1.58 -4.50 18.75
N TRP A 222 2.30 -4.63 19.86
CA TRP A 222 2.50 -5.90 20.54
C TRP A 222 1.50 -6.06 21.69
N CYS A 223 0.79 -7.19 21.73
CA CYS A 223 -0.34 -7.33 22.66
C CYS A 223 0.04 -7.74 24.08
N ASP A 224 1.05 -8.59 24.28
CA ASP A 224 1.47 -9.06 25.60
C ASP A 224 3.00 -9.26 25.66
N PHE A 225 3.70 -8.34 26.32
CA PHE A 225 5.16 -8.42 26.52
C PHE A 225 5.58 -9.57 27.45
N GLY A 226 4.64 -10.13 28.21
CA GLY A 226 4.83 -11.30 29.05
C GLY A 226 4.61 -12.64 28.33
N SER A 227 4.42 -12.65 27.02
CA SER A 227 4.10 -13.88 26.26
C SER A 227 5.25 -14.89 26.16
N GLY A 228 6.49 -14.45 26.39
CA GLY A 228 7.69 -15.25 26.17
C GLY A 228 8.12 -15.35 24.70
N SER A 229 7.31 -14.88 23.75
CA SER A 229 7.65 -14.79 22.33
C SER A 229 8.60 -13.63 22.01
N LEU A 230 8.77 -12.70 22.95
CA LEU A 230 9.62 -11.51 22.85
C LEU A 230 10.52 -11.39 24.09
N ARG A 231 11.80 -11.11 23.87
CA ARG A 231 12.81 -10.98 24.93
C ARG A 231 13.47 -9.61 24.86
N LEU A 232 13.46 -8.87 25.96
CA LEU A 232 14.27 -7.66 26.10
C LEU A 232 15.76 -8.05 26.11
N VAL A 233 16.54 -7.56 25.16
CA VAL A 233 17.98 -7.88 25.03
C VAL A 233 18.88 -6.68 25.35
N SER A 234 18.38 -5.46 25.21
CA SER A 234 19.11 -4.24 25.58
C SER A 234 18.17 -3.16 26.11
N TRP A 235 18.63 -2.41 27.10
CA TRP A 235 17.95 -1.24 27.67
C TRP A 235 18.98 -0.16 27.92
N LEU A 236 18.99 0.87 27.09
CA LEU A 236 19.99 1.93 27.14
C LEU A 236 19.34 3.27 27.46
N ASP A 237 19.96 4.04 28.37
CA ASP A 237 19.76 5.48 28.45
C ASP A 237 20.54 6.12 27.29
N VAL A 238 19.81 6.68 26.34
CA VAL A 238 20.35 7.33 25.14
C VAL A 238 20.17 8.86 25.21
N THR A 239 19.97 9.39 26.41
CA THR A 239 19.87 10.82 26.66
C THR A 239 21.18 11.51 26.30
N ALA A 240 21.15 12.36 25.28
CA ALA A 240 22.30 13.15 24.89
C ALA A 240 22.44 14.39 25.79
N PRO A 241 23.66 14.74 26.23
CA PRO A 241 23.91 16.01 26.90
C PRO A 241 23.56 17.20 25.99
N LEU A 242 23.09 18.27 26.62
CA LEU A 242 22.81 19.53 25.94
C LEU A 242 24.07 20.16 25.36
N VAL A 243 23.94 20.78 24.19
CA VAL A 243 24.96 21.73 23.72
C VAL A 243 24.95 22.97 24.64
N GLY A 244 26.15 23.51 24.90
CA GLY A 244 26.33 24.76 25.64
C GLY A 244 25.54 25.90 25.00
N ARG A 245 25.22 26.94 25.77
CA ARG A 245 24.70 28.17 25.17
C ARG A 245 25.89 28.90 24.55
N ASP A 246 25.73 29.41 23.33
CA ASP A 246 26.67 30.39 22.80
C ASP A 246 26.56 31.63 23.70
N GLU A 247 27.64 31.96 24.39
CA GLU A 247 27.76 33.26 25.05
C GLU A 247 28.04 34.28 23.93
N ASP A 248 26.98 34.94 23.48
CA ASP A 248 27.09 36.03 22.51
C ASP A 248 28.02 37.12 23.08
N GLY A 249 28.97 37.56 22.25
CA GLY A 249 30.08 38.43 22.65
C GLY A 249 29.68 39.72 23.36
N GLU A 250 30.00 39.81 24.65
CA GLU A 250 30.24 41.08 25.30
C GLU A 250 31.62 41.59 24.85
N ASP A 251 31.57 42.63 24.01
CA ASP A 251 32.68 43.53 23.76
C ASP A 251 33.30 43.93 25.11
N GLY A 252 34.58 43.64 25.25
CA GLY A 252 35.33 43.97 26.45
C GLY A 252 35.46 45.48 26.62
N ASP A 253 34.99 45.97 27.76
CA ASP A 253 35.53 47.15 28.42
C ASP A 253 35.77 46.76 29.87
N GLY A 254 37.05 46.77 30.26
CA GLY A 254 37.52 46.20 31.52
C GLY A 254 37.14 47.01 32.75
N GLU A 255 37.18 46.34 33.90
CA GLU A 255 37.74 46.90 35.13
C GLU A 255 38.00 45.77 36.14
N ASP A 256 39.16 45.87 36.77
CA ASP A 256 39.82 44.86 37.57
C ASP A 256 39.14 44.63 38.93
N GLY A 257 39.02 43.37 39.37
CA GLY A 257 38.55 43.02 40.71
C GLY A 257 38.76 41.55 41.06
N GLU A 258 39.76 41.28 41.90
CA GLU A 258 40.27 39.97 42.31
C GLU A 258 39.33 39.14 43.23
N GLY A 259 39.42 37.81 43.11
CA GLY A 259 39.03 36.78 44.11
C GLY A 259 37.64 36.17 43.86
N GLU A 260 37.47 34.89 43.52
CA GLU A 260 37.88 33.69 44.26
C GLU A 260 37.90 32.46 43.34
N ALA A 261 38.77 31.49 43.66
CA ALA A 261 39.12 30.33 42.85
C ALA A 261 37.98 29.32 42.61
N VAL A 262 37.86 28.84 41.36
CA VAL A 262 37.32 27.50 41.05
C VAL A 262 38.32 26.81 40.13
N GLY A 263 38.75 25.62 40.57
CA GLY A 263 40.00 24.96 40.18
C GLY A 263 40.15 24.56 38.73
N GLU A 264 41.43 24.44 38.36
CA GLU A 264 41.96 23.76 37.19
C GLU A 264 41.18 22.46 36.90
N VAL A 265 40.66 22.34 35.68
CA VAL A 265 40.35 21.03 35.10
C VAL A 265 41.69 20.37 34.82
N GLY A 266 42.18 19.64 35.81
CA GLY A 266 43.33 18.76 35.66
C GLY A 266 43.07 17.76 34.55
N VAL A 267 43.90 17.83 33.51
CA VAL A 267 44.10 16.74 32.57
C VAL A 267 44.82 15.63 33.35
N GLU A 268 44.07 14.71 33.97
CA GLU A 268 44.64 13.45 34.44
C GLU A 268 44.97 12.59 33.22
N THR A 269 46.19 12.77 32.73
CA THR A 269 46.87 11.73 31.95
C THR A 269 47.54 10.76 32.94
N ALA A 270 47.38 9.46 32.64
CA ALA A 270 48.03 8.30 33.26
C ALA A 270 47.46 7.80 34.59
N GLY A 271 46.33 7.08 34.51
CA GLY A 271 45.85 6.16 35.53
C GLY A 271 45.59 4.77 34.96
N VAL A 272 46.66 3.98 34.81
CA VAL A 272 46.66 2.50 34.66
C VAL A 272 45.75 1.96 33.54
N LEU A 273 46.33 1.71 32.36
CA LEU A 273 45.87 0.60 31.51
C LEU A 273 46.02 -0.68 32.33
N ARG A 274 45.01 -0.99 33.13
CA ARG A 274 44.78 -2.36 33.55
C ARG A 274 44.38 -3.03 32.25
N GLU A 275 45.29 -3.80 31.66
CA GLU A 275 44.92 -4.96 30.87
C GLU A 275 44.05 -5.82 31.80
N ARG A 276 42.78 -5.44 31.91
CA ARG A 276 41.75 -6.38 32.26
C ARG A 276 41.70 -7.20 30.99
N GLU A 277 42.33 -8.38 31.02
CA GLU A 277 41.76 -9.55 30.37
C GLU A 277 40.32 -9.65 30.88
N VAL A 278 39.45 -8.81 30.31
CA VAL A 278 38.05 -9.13 30.19
C VAL A 278 38.14 -10.25 29.20
N ASP A 279 38.12 -11.47 29.72
CA ASP A 279 37.75 -12.64 28.97
C ASP A 279 36.49 -12.19 28.22
N ALA A 280 36.65 -11.81 26.96
CA ALA A 280 35.63 -11.13 26.19
C ALA A 280 34.65 -12.21 25.76
N THR A 281 33.97 -12.80 26.75
CA THR A 281 32.78 -13.58 26.53
C THR A 281 31.83 -12.62 25.84
N SER A 282 31.45 -12.92 24.60
CA SER A 282 30.59 -12.10 23.75
C SER A 282 29.16 -11.89 24.31
N TYR A 283 28.94 -12.20 25.59
CA TYR A 283 27.66 -12.22 26.27
C TYR A 283 27.67 -11.20 27.42
N TYR A 284 27.00 -10.07 27.20
CA TYR A 284 26.56 -9.20 28.29
C TYR A 284 25.33 -9.82 28.97
N SER A 285 25.19 -9.61 30.29
CA SER A 285 24.01 -10.05 31.02
C SER A 285 22.74 -9.43 30.46
N LEU A 286 21.75 -10.25 30.12
CA LEU A 286 20.47 -9.76 29.61
C LEU A 286 19.67 -9.04 30.72
N PRO A 287 18.93 -7.95 30.40
CA PRO A 287 17.98 -7.33 31.33
C PRO A 287 16.97 -8.36 31.88
N PRO A 288 16.29 -8.13 33.00
CA PRO A 288 15.24 -9.05 33.47
C PRO A 288 14.15 -9.27 32.40
N VAL A 289 13.46 -10.42 32.47
CA VAL A 289 12.33 -10.70 31.56
C VAL A 289 11.20 -9.71 31.88
N PRO A 290 10.61 -9.05 30.86
CA PRO A 290 9.49 -8.15 31.09
C PRO A 290 8.34 -8.85 31.81
N THR A 291 7.83 -8.24 32.87
CA THR A 291 6.60 -8.68 33.55
C THR A 291 5.41 -7.94 32.94
N ARG A 292 4.29 -8.64 32.77
CA ARG A 292 3.03 -8.03 32.33
C ARG A 292 2.61 -6.99 33.37
N THR A 293 2.39 -5.76 32.93
CA THR A 293 1.77 -4.70 33.73
C THR A 293 0.38 -4.42 33.18
N ASP A 294 -0.63 -4.38 34.05
CA ASP A 294 -2.05 -4.26 33.65
C ASP A 294 -2.48 -2.83 33.32
N ARG A 295 -1.53 -1.90 33.16
CA ARG A 295 -1.81 -0.49 32.85
C ARG A 295 -1.02 -0.07 31.64
N ALA A 296 -1.66 0.02 30.47
CA ALA A 296 -1.19 0.89 29.41
C ALA A 296 -1.22 2.32 29.96
N VAL A 297 -0.04 2.86 30.28
CA VAL A 297 0.10 4.22 30.79
C VAL A 297 0.35 5.11 29.59
N ASP A 298 -0.57 6.04 29.32
CA ASP A 298 -0.28 7.17 28.43
C ASP A 298 0.92 7.90 29.06
N PRO A 299 2.04 8.12 28.34
CA PRO A 299 3.10 8.96 28.88
C PRO A 299 2.47 10.28 29.35
N SER A 300 2.70 10.64 30.61
CA SER A 300 2.09 11.81 31.27
C SER A 300 2.32 13.11 30.50
N MET A 301 3.36 13.14 29.66
CA MET A 301 3.55 14.11 28.59
C MET A 301 3.92 13.39 27.28
N PRO A 302 3.02 13.30 26.30
CA PRO A 302 3.36 12.74 25.01
C PRO A 302 4.48 13.55 24.32
N PRO A 303 5.39 12.90 23.57
CA PRO A 303 6.43 13.63 22.83
C PRO A 303 5.78 14.57 21.81
N ALA A 304 6.19 15.83 21.79
CA ALA A 304 5.89 16.70 20.66
C ALA A 304 6.69 16.22 19.43
N PRO A 305 6.10 16.26 18.21
CA PRO A 305 6.85 16.08 16.97
C PRO A 305 8.14 16.90 16.96
N PRO A 306 9.20 16.42 16.28
CA PRO A 306 10.51 17.08 16.29
C PRO A 306 10.46 18.59 16.03
N ASN A 307 9.55 19.05 15.17
CA ASN A 307 9.39 20.44 14.76
C ASN A 307 8.69 21.37 15.76
N TRP A 308 8.16 20.87 16.89
CA TRP A 308 7.34 21.64 17.84
C TRP A 308 7.98 21.83 19.23
N ARG A 309 9.29 21.58 19.38
CA ARG A 309 10.00 21.61 20.66
C ARG A 309 10.64 22.97 20.96
N ARG A 310 10.52 23.44 22.22
CA ARG A 310 10.94 24.79 22.68
C ARG A 310 12.46 25.04 22.73
N ASP A 311 13.26 23.99 22.94
CA ASP A 311 14.74 24.09 23.07
C ASP A 311 15.48 23.46 21.87
N ARG A 312 14.87 23.51 20.68
CA ARG A 312 15.36 22.81 19.48
C ARG A 312 16.85 23.05 19.19
N ASP A 313 17.31 24.28 19.41
CA ASP A 313 18.65 24.71 19.02
C ASP A 313 19.76 24.18 19.95
N ARG A 314 19.41 23.62 21.12
CA ARG A 314 20.37 23.02 22.06
C ARG A 314 20.39 21.50 22.04
N GLU A 315 19.40 20.87 21.40
CA GLU A 315 19.32 19.41 21.28
C GLU A 315 20.26 18.92 20.15
N PRO A 316 21.39 18.25 20.46
CA PRO A 316 22.46 17.98 19.50
C PRO A 316 22.03 17.10 18.32
N PHE A 317 21.02 16.24 18.51
CA PHE A 317 20.60 15.23 17.53
C PHE A 317 19.18 15.39 17.03
N LEU A 318 18.47 16.47 17.37
CA LEU A 318 17.06 16.62 17.01
C LEU A 318 16.85 16.66 15.49
N PHE A 319 17.77 17.29 14.75
CA PHE A 319 17.75 17.31 13.30
C PHE A 319 18.08 15.94 12.68
N SER A 320 19.17 15.30 13.14
CA SER A 320 19.58 13.98 12.64
C SER A 320 18.59 12.88 13.01
N GLN A 321 17.85 13.05 14.10
CA GLN A 321 16.77 12.16 14.50
C GLN A 321 15.63 12.15 13.47
N GLY A 322 15.11 13.32 13.10
CA GLY A 322 14.02 13.44 12.12
C GLY A 322 14.45 12.91 10.75
N TRP A 323 15.68 13.21 10.33
CA TRP A 323 16.27 12.64 9.13
C TRP A 323 16.43 11.12 9.23
N GLY A 324 16.95 10.59 10.34
CA GLY A 324 17.13 9.16 10.55
C GLY A 324 15.82 8.39 10.45
N TRP A 325 14.74 8.91 11.04
CA TRP A 325 13.40 8.35 10.91
C TRP A 325 12.98 8.31 9.43
N PHE A 326 13.09 9.43 8.71
CA PHE A 326 12.74 9.48 7.29
C PHE A 326 13.59 8.52 6.45
N ASP A 327 14.90 8.54 6.62
CA ASP A 327 15.86 7.67 5.93
C ASP A 327 15.48 6.20 6.13
N SER A 328 15.16 5.79 7.36
CA SER A 328 14.73 4.42 7.64
C SER A 328 13.46 4.00 6.91
N ALA A 329 12.49 4.92 6.76
CA ALA A 329 11.29 4.65 5.98
C ALA A 329 11.60 4.45 4.48
N THR A 330 12.65 5.11 3.96
CA THR A 330 13.08 4.95 2.56
C THR A 330 13.69 3.58 2.25
N TRP A 331 14.18 2.87 3.27
CA TRP A 331 14.70 1.51 3.11
C TRP A 331 13.61 0.51 2.73
N HIS A 332 12.36 0.85 3.00
CA HIS A 332 11.18 0.00 2.81
C HIS A 332 10.31 0.40 1.62
N TYR A 333 10.79 1.24 0.70
CA TYR A 333 9.98 1.72 -0.43
C TYR A 333 9.31 0.60 -1.24
N GLY A 334 9.97 -0.54 -1.44
CA GLY A 334 9.38 -1.72 -2.07
C GLY A 334 8.97 -1.59 -3.55
N SER A 335 9.05 -0.40 -4.16
CA SER A 335 8.84 -0.17 -5.60
C SER A 335 10.03 0.53 -6.26
N THR A 336 9.96 0.72 -7.57
CA THR A 336 11.06 1.25 -8.41
C THR A 336 11.26 2.77 -8.35
N GLY A 337 10.70 3.48 -7.37
CA GLY A 337 10.89 4.94 -7.19
C GLY A 337 12.33 5.41 -6.85
N ASN A 338 13.33 4.53 -7.02
CA ASN A 338 14.78 4.65 -6.86
C ASN A 338 15.37 4.69 -5.42
N GLY A 339 14.74 3.96 -4.49
CA GLY A 339 15.35 3.43 -3.24
C GLY A 339 15.74 1.95 -3.37
N PRO A 340 16.22 1.25 -2.31
CA PRO A 340 16.80 -0.11 -2.38
C PRO A 340 15.88 -1.25 -2.85
N GLY A 341 14.67 -0.94 -3.34
CA GLY A 341 13.77 -1.88 -4.01
C GLY A 341 13.16 -2.97 -3.12
N ARG A 342 13.24 -2.84 -1.80
CA ARG A 342 12.70 -3.81 -0.86
C ARG A 342 11.64 -3.15 0.03
N GLY A 343 10.58 -3.89 0.33
CA GLY A 343 9.67 -3.57 1.43
C GLY A 343 10.26 -4.00 2.77
N GLU A 344 9.45 -3.99 3.83
CA GLU A 344 9.83 -4.60 5.11
C GLU A 344 9.98 -6.11 4.95
N THR A 345 11.20 -6.62 5.06
CA THR A 345 11.55 -8.03 4.78
C THR A 345 11.57 -8.93 6.01
N ARG A 346 11.52 -8.34 7.21
CA ARG A 346 11.51 -9.07 8.48
C ARG A 346 10.11 -9.57 8.86
N ALA A 347 9.05 -9.01 8.27
CA ALA A 347 7.73 -9.61 8.28
C ALA A 347 7.48 -10.31 6.93
N LYS A 348 7.03 -11.56 6.95
CA LYS A 348 6.74 -12.33 5.72
C LYS A 348 5.26 -12.57 5.59
N VAL A 349 4.66 -12.20 4.46
CA VAL A 349 3.24 -12.45 4.20
C VAL A 349 2.96 -13.96 4.18
N ASP A 350 1.94 -14.37 4.92
CA ASP A 350 1.32 -15.67 4.76
C ASP A 350 0.28 -15.57 3.64
N ASN A 351 0.66 -16.07 2.46
CA ASN A 351 -0.15 -16.00 1.24
C ASN A 351 -1.52 -16.69 1.38
N CYS A 352 -1.71 -17.52 2.39
CA CYS A 352 -2.98 -18.18 2.68
C CYS A 352 -4.01 -17.23 3.32
N ALA A 353 -3.63 -16.05 3.81
CA ALA A 353 -4.55 -15.11 4.45
C ALA A 353 -4.29 -13.66 4.00
N ILE A 354 -4.46 -13.41 2.70
CA ILE A 354 -4.55 -12.07 2.13
C ILE A 354 -6.02 -11.75 1.87
N LEU A 355 -6.58 -10.82 2.61
CA LEU A 355 -8.00 -10.48 2.64
C LEU A 355 -8.21 -9.09 2.08
N SER A 356 -9.18 -8.92 1.18
CA SER A 356 -9.46 -7.61 0.59
C SER A 356 -10.89 -7.16 0.85
N PHE A 357 -11.04 -5.93 1.34
CA PHE A 357 -12.31 -5.22 1.43
C PHE A 357 -12.76 -4.65 0.07
N TYR A 358 -12.00 -4.89 -0.99
CA TYR A 358 -12.49 -4.81 -2.36
C TYR A 358 -13.25 -6.06 -2.81
N SER A 359 -13.35 -7.10 -1.97
CA SER A 359 -14.09 -8.32 -2.28
C SER A 359 -15.51 -7.99 -2.77
N PRO A 360 -15.97 -8.64 -3.85
CA PRO A 360 -17.33 -8.47 -4.37
C PRO A 360 -18.41 -8.93 -3.38
N LEU A 361 -18.05 -9.60 -2.28
CA LEU A 361 -18.94 -9.95 -1.18
C LEU A 361 -19.51 -8.70 -0.48
N PHE A 362 -18.78 -7.57 -0.52
CA PHE A 362 -19.18 -6.30 0.11
C PHE A 362 -19.85 -5.40 -0.93
N VAL A 363 -21.10 -5.74 -1.25
CA VAL A 363 -21.86 -5.14 -2.35
C VAL A 363 -22.16 -3.66 -2.10
N ASN A 364 -22.48 -3.26 -0.86
CA ASN A 364 -22.79 -1.86 -0.57
C ASN A 364 -21.53 -1.00 -0.69
N GLN A 365 -20.37 -1.47 -0.21
CA GLN A 365 -19.09 -0.80 -0.46
C GLN A 365 -18.82 -0.62 -1.95
N SER A 366 -19.01 -1.67 -2.74
CA SER A 366 -18.78 -1.63 -4.19
C SER A 366 -19.74 -0.68 -4.91
N LEU A 367 -21.01 -0.67 -4.52
CA LEU A 367 -22.02 0.24 -5.06
C LEU A 367 -21.76 1.71 -4.69
N ASN A 368 -21.43 1.99 -3.43
CA ASN A 368 -21.15 3.35 -2.96
C ASN A 368 -19.94 3.93 -3.69
N ARG A 369 -18.86 3.15 -3.83
CA ARG A 369 -17.70 3.52 -4.65
C ARG A 369 -18.09 3.78 -6.10
N ALA A 370 -18.82 2.87 -6.75
CA ALA A 370 -19.23 3.03 -8.14
C ALA A 370 -20.13 4.26 -8.35
N VAL A 371 -21.05 4.56 -7.42
CA VAL A 371 -21.91 5.76 -7.48
C VAL A 371 -21.08 7.03 -7.36
N TYR A 372 -20.09 7.06 -6.45
CA TYR A 372 -19.19 8.19 -6.31
C TYR A 372 -18.36 8.39 -7.59
N GLU A 373 -17.70 7.35 -8.08
CA GLU A 373 -16.84 7.41 -9.27
C GLU A 373 -17.60 7.76 -10.55
N ARG A 374 -18.83 7.26 -10.74
CA ARG A 374 -19.66 7.65 -11.89
C ARG A 374 -19.96 9.15 -11.92
N ARG A 375 -20.14 9.75 -10.74
CA ARG A 375 -20.41 11.19 -10.60
C ARG A 375 -19.17 12.04 -10.84
N THR A 376 -17.98 11.55 -10.48
CA THR A 376 -16.74 12.34 -10.49
C THR A 376 -15.81 12.05 -11.69
N LEU A 377 -15.91 10.87 -12.30
CA LEU A 377 -14.95 10.37 -13.32
C LEU A 377 -15.60 10.08 -14.69
N ASN A 378 -16.83 10.55 -14.92
CA ASN A 378 -17.54 10.41 -16.20
C ASN A 378 -17.67 8.96 -16.72
N LEU A 379 -18.11 8.05 -15.84
CA LEU A 379 -18.31 6.63 -16.16
C LEU A 379 -19.77 6.32 -16.56
N THR A 380 -19.98 5.24 -17.33
CA THR A 380 -21.30 4.63 -17.55
C THR A 380 -21.74 3.80 -16.35
N ASP A 381 -22.98 3.31 -16.36
CA ASP A 381 -23.46 2.36 -15.35
C ASP A 381 -22.70 1.03 -15.37
N ASP A 382 -22.18 0.63 -16.54
CA ASP A 382 -21.33 -0.55 -16.73
C ASP A 382 -19.84 -0.26 -16.45
N GLY A 383 -19.50 0.91 -15.91
CA GLY A 383 -18.13 1.29 -15.57
C GLY A 383 -17.25 1.64 -16.76
N LEU A 384 -17.81 1.92 -17.93
CA LEU A 384 -17.05 2.34 -19.12
C LEU A 384 -16.79 3.84 -19.07
N TRP A 385 -15.58 4.27 -19.43
CA TRP A 385 -15.26 5.70 -19.49
C TRP A 385 -15.86 6.36 -20.74
N LYS A 386 -16.59 7.47 -20.55
CA LYS A 386 -17.25 8.21 -21.63
C LYS A 386 -16.34 9.26 -22.29
N GLY A 387 -15.09 9.37 -21.87
CA GLY A 387 -14.16 10.41 -22.29
C GLY A 387 -14.05 11.57 -21.31
N GLU A 388 -13.31 12.59 -21.68
CA GLU A 388 -13.00 13.77 -20.85
C GLU A 388 -14.19 14.71 -20.61
N GLY A 389 -15.32 14.51 -21.30
CA GLY A 389 -16.46 15.42 -21.28
C GLY A 389 -16.34 16.55 -22.31
N MET A 390 -17.35 17.41 -22.42
CA MET A 390 -17.45 18.39 -23.53
C MET A 390 -16.34 19.47 -23.55
N ASP A 391 -15.80 19.84 -22.38
CA ASP A 391 -14.72 20.85 -22.25
C ASP A 391 -13.48 20.29 -21.51
N GLY A 392 -13.32 18.96 -21.53
CA GLY A 392 -12.39 18.26 -20.65
C GLY A 392 -10.94 18.27 -21.13
N ASN A 393 -9.99 18.27 -20.18
CA ASN A 393 -8.59 17.94 -20.47
C ASN A 393 -8.40 16.43 -20.31
N LYS A 394 -8.19 15.73 -21.44
CA LYS A 394 -7.99 14.27 -21.47
C LYS A 394 -6.87 13.77 -20.56
N THR A 395 -5.74 14.47 -20.51
CA THR A 395 -4.60 14.10 -19.67
C THR A 395 -4.97 14.15 -18.19
N LEU A 396 -5.66 15.23 -17.78
CA LEU A 396 -6.13 15.39 -16.40
C LEU A 396 -7.18 14.32 -16.05
N ALA A 397 -8.12 14.05 -16.96
CA ALA A 397 -9.15 13.03 -16.73
C ALA A 397 -8.56 11.62 -16.57
N LEU A 398 -7.56 11.26 -17.39
CA LEU A 398 -6.83 10.00 -17.26
C LEU A 398 -6.05 9.92 -15.94
N GLN A 399 -5.43 11.02 -15.49
CA GLN A 399 -4.77 11.09 -14.18
C GLN A 399 -5.76 10.89 -13.03
N GLN A 400 -6.94 11.50 -13.10
CA GLN A 400 -7.99 11.33 -12.09
C GLN A 400 -8.49 9.87 -12.03
N LEU A 401 -8.70 9.24 -13.18
CA LEU A 401 -9.01 7.81 -13.26
C LEU A 401 -7.90 6.96 -12.63
N ALA A 402 -6.64 7.21 -12.99
CA ALA A 402 -5.49 6.44 -12.52
C ALA A 402 -5.30 6.54 -10.99
N ARG A 403 -5.67 7.68 -10.39
CA ARG A 403 -5.46 7.97 -8.96
C ARG A 403 -6.65 7.64 -8.06
N ARG A 404 -7.75 7.11 -8.60
CA ARG A 404 -9.03 6.91 -7.88
C ARG A 404 -8.91 6.09 -6.58
N ARG A 405 -8.06 5.05 -6.55
CA ARG A 405 -7.83 4.18 -5.36
C ARG A 405 -7.44 4.98 -4.12
N ARG A 406 -6.72 6.10 -4.27
CA ARG A 406 -6.29 6.97 -3.18
C ARG A 406 -7.45 7.48 -2.32
N TYR A 407 -8.65 7.59 -2.89
CA TYR A 407 -9.82 8.18 -2.25
C TYR A 407 -10.84 7.15 -1.75
N HIS A 408 -10.60 5.86 -1.96
CA HIS A 408 -11.48 4.83 -1.43
C HIS A 408 -11.37 4.80 0.09
N HIS A 409 -12.49 4.69 0.80
CA HIS A 409 -12.54 4.55 2.26
C HIS A 409 -13.81 3.79 2.64
N LEU A 410 -13.91 3.29 3.88
CA LEU A 410 -15.01 2.42 4.32
C LEU A 410 -16.15 3.22 4.99
N GLY A 411 -16.18 4.54 4.79
CA GLY A 411 -17.04 5.47 5.54
C GLY A 411 -18.54 5.27 5.34
N ASP A 412 -18.93 4.72 4.18
CA ASP A 412 -20.33 4.56 3.80
C ASP A 412 -20.89 3.16 4.10
N MET A 413 -20.17 2.33 4.87
CA MET A 413 -20.63 0.98 5.19
C MET A 413 -21.82 0.96 6.16
N THR A 414 -22.75 0.04 5.94
CA THR A 414 -23.83 -0.21 6.90
C THR A 414 -23.34 -1.08 8.06
N SER A 415 -24.07 -1.09 9.18
CA SER A 415 -23.74 -1.94 10.32
C SER A 415 -23.75 -3.44 9.97
N GLU A 416 -24.64 -3.86 9.08
CA GLU A 416 -24.74 -5.24 8.60
C GLU A 416 -23.53 -5.61 7.73
N GLU A 417 -23.11 -4.71 6.84
CA GLU A 417 -21.92 -4.92 6.00
C GLU A 417 -20.65 -4.94 6.87
N ALA A 418 -20.54 -4.03 7.84
CA ALA A 418 -19.44 -4.03 8.80
C ALA A 418 -19.34 -5.36 9.56
N ALA A 419 -20.47 -5.92 10.01
CA ALA A 419 -20.52 -7.22 10.66
C ALA A 419 -20.10 -8.35 9.71
N LEU A 420 -20.53 -8.30 8.46
CA LEU A 420 -20.13 -9.26 7.42
C LEU A 420 -18.62 -9.22 7.17
N MET A 421 -18.04 -8.03 6.98
CA MET A 421 -16.60 -7.83 6.78
C MET A 421 -15.78 -8.38 7.94
N ARG A 422 -16.18 -8.10 9.19
CA ARG A 422 -15.53 -8.65 10.39
C ARG A 422 -15.62 -10.18 10.43
N SER A 423 -16.81 -10.74 10.20
CA SER A 423 -17.00 -12.19 10.22
C SER A 423 -16.18 -12.88 9.14
N HIS A 424 -16.01 -12.25 7.97
CA HIS A 424 -15.20 -12.76 6.88
C HIS A 424 -13.72 -12.77 7.28
N ALA A 425 -13.20 -11.66 7.83
CA ALA A 425 -11.83 -11.59 8.31
C ALA A 425 -11.55 -12.60 9.44
N GLU A 426 -12.44 -12.68 10.43
CA GLU A 426 -12.33 -13.63 11.55
C GLU A 426 -12.28 -15.09 11.07
N ARG A 427 -13.08 -15.45 10.05
CA ARG A 427 -13.09 -16.80 9.46
C ARG A 427 -11.76 -17.14 8.81
N ALA A 428 -11.28 -16.27 7.92
CA ALA A 428 -10.04 -16.52 7.19
C ALA A 428 -8.81 -16.55 8.11
N LEU A 429 -8.76 -15.66 9.10
CA LEU A 429 -7.70 -15.66 10.11
C LEU A 429 -7.74 -16.93 10.97
N ARG A 430 -8.92 -17.48 11.28
CA ARG A 430 -9.02 -18.76 11.99
C ARG A 430 -8.49 -19.91 11.15
N THR A 431 -8.82 -19.96 9.87
CA THR A 431 -8.35 -21.02 8.96
C THR A 431 -6.83 -21.12 8.89
N VAL A 432 -6.11 -19.99 8.85
CA VAL A 432 -4.62 -20.03 8.81
C VAL A 432 -3.96 -20.36 10.14
N LEU A 433 -4.71 -20.36 11.24
CA LEU A 433 -4.24 -20.85 12.53
C LEU A 433 -4.41 -22.37 12.68
N GLU A 434 -5.19 -23.00 11.82
CA GLU A 434 -5.36 -24.46 11.83
C GLU A 434 -4.07 -25.14 11.29
N PRO A 435 -3.56 -26.19 11.96
CA PRO A 435 -2.33 -26.87 11.54
C PRO A 435 -2.44 -27.54 10.16
N TYR A 436 -3.65 -27.93 9.78
CA TYR A 436 -3.99 -28.49 8.49
C TYR A 436 -5.05 -27.59 7.87
N ASN A 437 -4.68 -26.84 6.84
CA ASN A 437 -5.61 -26.06 6.04
C ASN A 437 -5.42 -26.42 4.57
N ASP A 438 -6.45 -26.18 3.77
CA ASP A 438 -6.45 -26.47 2.32
C ASP A 438 -5.79 -25.33 1.51
N CYS A 439 -4.80 -24.64 2.08
CA CYS A 439 -4.09 -23.58 1.36
C CYS A 439 -3.30 -24.17 0.19
N SER A 440 -3.35 -23.50 -0.95
CA SER A 440 -2.67 -23.98 -2.16
C SER A 440 -1.14 -23.87 -2.10
N GLY A 441 -0.62 -23.01 -1.22
CA GLY A 441 0.80 -22.66 -1.17
C GLY A 441 1.25 -21.71 -2.30
N ALA A 442 0.33 -21.18 -3.12
CA ALA A 442 0.64 -20.19 -4.13
C ALA A 442 1.18 -18.89 -3.50
N ASP A 443 2.23 -18.33 -4.09
CA ASP A 443 2.79 -17.04 -3.66
C ASP A 443 2.12 -15.90 -4.44
N TRP A 444 0.98 -15.44 -3.92
CA TRP A 444 0.16 -14.39 -4.51
C TRP A 444 0.89 -13.03 -4.54
N VAL A 445 1.69 -12.73 -3.52
CA VAL A 445 2.49 -11.49 -3.48
C VAL A 445 3.57 -11.51 -4.56
N LEU A 446 4.30 -12.62 -4.71
CA LEU A 446 5.30 -12.77 -5.77
C LEU A 446 4.67 -12.63 -7.16
N MET A 447 3.56 -13.34 -7.40
CA MET A 447 2.85 -13.32 -8.68
C MET A 447 2.34 -11.90 -9.02
N ALA A 448 1.72 -11.21 -8.06
CA ALA A 448 1.24 -9.85 -8.25
C ALA A 448 2.40 -8.87 -8.51
N ASN A 449 3.51 -9.00 -7.77
CA ASN A 449 4.71 -8.18 -7.99
C ASN A 449 5.31 -8.38 -9.38
N GLU A 450 5.42 -9.63 -9.84
CA GLU A 450 5.93 -9.92 -11.17
C GLU A 450 5.07 -9.27 -12.26
N ILE A 451 3.74 -9.42 -12.18
CA ILE A 451 2.79 -8.82 -13.11
C ILE A 451 2.95 -7.29 -13.13
N VAL A 452 2.95 -6.65 -11.95
CA VAL A 452 3.03 -5.19 -11.83
C VAL A 452 4.35 -4.66 -12.38
N GLN A 453 5.49 -5.24 -11.99
CA GLN A 453 6.80 -4.75 -12.39
C GLN A 453 7.07 -4.94 -13.90
N GLN A 454 6.78 -6.13 -14.44
CA GLN A 454 6.99 -6.40 -15.87
C GLN A 454 6.09 -5.53 -16.75
N THR A 455 4.81 -5.45 -16.40
CA THR A 455 3.83 -4.69 -17.18
C THR A 455 4.10 -3.19 -17.12
N SER A 456 4.46 -2.64 -15.96
CA SER A 456 4.77 -1.21 -15.82
C SER A 456 5.95 -0.80 -16.70
N LEU A 457 7.01 -1.63 -16.73
CA LEU A 457 8.16 -1.40 -17.61
C LEU A 457 7.78 -1.46 -19.09
N GLN A 458 6.95 -2.44 -19.49
CA GLN A 458 6.48 -2.57 -20.87
C GLN A 458 5.61 -1.38 -21.30
N ILE A 459 4.64 -0.97 -20.48
CA ILE A 459 3.81 0.22 -20.73
C ILE A 459 4.70 1.44 -20.91
N LYS A 460 5.67 1.65 -20.01
CA LYS A 460 6.58 2.81 -20.09
C LYS A 460 7.44 2.79 -21.36
N THR A 461 7.90 1.60 -21.76
CA THR A 461 8.68 1.41 -22.98
C THR A 461 7.86 1.76 -24.22
N LEU A 462 6.61 1.31 -24.30
CA LEU A 462 5.72 1.66 -25.41
C LEU A 462 5.35 3.14 -25.43
N GLU A 463 5.09 3.76 -24.28
CA GLU A 463 4.88 5.22 -24.16
C GLU A 463 6.06 6.00 -24.78
N MET A 464 7.30 5.62 -24.48
CA MET A 464 8.48 6.28 -25.07
C MET A 464 8.54 6.10 -26.60
N LYS A 465 8.11 4.96 -27.14
CA LYS A 465 8.04 4.75 -28.59
C LYS A 465 6.97 5.60 -29.24
N PHE A 466 5.83 5.83 -28.57
CA PHE A 466 4.80 6.75 -29.06
C PHE A 466 5.32 8.19 -29.10
N VAL A 467 6.00 8.65 -28.05
CA VAL A 467 6.65 9.99 -28.05
C VAL A 467 7.67 10.11 -29.18
N ALA A 468 8.46 9.06 -29.43
CA ALA A 468 9.41 9.05 -30.53
C ALA A 468 8.71 9.14 -31.91
N PHE A 469 7.51 8.57 -32.06
CA PHE A 469 6.74 8.64 -33.30
C PHE A 469 6.33 10.07 -33.65
N ASP A 470 5.97 10.90 -32.66
CA ASP A 470 5.55 12.29 -32.88
C ASP A 470 6.64 13.17 -33.53
N SER A 471 7.91 12.75 -33.41
CA SER A 471 9.04 13.43 -34.06
C SER A 471 9.25 13.03 -35.53
N ILE A 472 8.53 12.02 -36.03
CA ILE A 472 8.71 11.47 -37.38
C ILE A 472 7.76 12.17 -38.35
N SER A 473 8.32 12.79 -39.40
CA SER A 473 7.53 13.28 -40.53
C SER A 473 6.84 12.12 -41.26
N SER A 474 5.54 12.25 -41.53
CA SER A 474 4.72 11.25 -42.24
C SER A 474 5.24 10.91 -43.64
N ASP A 475 6.03 11.79 -44.25
CA ASP A 475 6.60 11.61 -45.58
C ASP A 475 7.95 10.85 -45.55
N ASN A 476 8.60 10.73 -44.38
CA ASN A 476 9.88 10.05 -44.24
C ASN A 476 9.69 8.53 -44.10
N ARG A 477 9.58 7.85 -45.24
CA ARG A 477 9.34 6.39 -45.32
C ARG A 477 10.41 5.54 -44.60
N THR A 478 11.67 5.97 -44.61
CA THR A 478 12.77 5.22 -43.99
C THR A 478 12.70 5.33 -42.47
N ALA A 479 12.50 6.54 -41.93
CA ALA A 479 12.32 6.74 -40.49
C ALA A 479 11.11 5.98 -39.96
N LEU A 480 9.98 6.05 -40.69
CA LEU A 480 8.76 5.33 -40.37
C LEU A 480 8.94 3.80 -40.36
N ARG A 481 9.67 3.26 -41.36
CA ARG A 481 9.99 1.82 -41.41
C ARG A 481 10.85 1.40 -40.21
N ASN A 482 11.88 2.18 -39.89
CA ASN A 482 12.79 1.88 -38.78
C ASN A 482 12.05 1.93 -37.44
N TRP A 483 11.19 2.94 -37.25
CA TRP A 483 10.35 3.05 -36.08
C TRP A 483 9.39 1.85 -35.97
N LEU A 484 8.66 1.51 -37.04
CA LEU A 484 7.70 0.40 -36.99
C LEU A 484 8.40 -0.95 -36.76
N TYR A 485 9.60 -1.13 -37.32
CA TYR A 485 10.41 -2.33 -37.07
C TYR A 485 10.82 -2.44 -35.59
N GLY A 486 11.27 -1.33 -35.00
CA GLY A 486 11.60 -1.27 -33.58
C GLY A 486 10.37 -1.48 -32.69
N PHE A 487 9.26 -0.83 -33.00
CA PHE A 487 7.99 -0.98 -32.28
C PHE A 487 7.46 -2.42 -32.35
N ARG A 488 7.56 -3.05 -33.53
CA ARG A 488 7.26 -4.48 -33.74
C ARG A 488 8.13 -5.38 -32.87
N ALA A 489 9.42 -5.08 -32.72
CA ALA A 489 10.29 -5.84 -31.84
C ALA A 489 9.89 -5.72 -30.35
N GLU A 490 9.52 -4.52 -29.89
CA GLU A 490 9.06 -4.34 -28.49
C GLU A 490 7.77 -5.13 -28.21
N VAL A 491 6.75 -4.99 -29.05
CA VAL A 491 5.47 -5.70 -28.85
C VAL A 491 5.64 -7.20 -29.05
N HIS A 492 6.59 -7.63 -29.89
CA HIS A 492 6.91 -9.04 -30.04
C HIS A 492 7.40 -9.63 -28.72
N MET A 493 8.29 -8.97 -27.98
CA MET A 493 8.81 -9.46 -26.69
C MET A 493 7.69 -9.73 -25.68
N PHE A 494 6.63 -8.93 -25.67
CA PHE A 494 5.43 -9.22 -24.86
C PHE A 494 4.73 -10.53 -25.30
N THR A 495 4.62 -10.76 -26.61
CA THR A 495 3.88 -11.91 -27.16
C THR A 495 4.63 -13.24 -27.15
N VAL A 496 5.96 -13.24 -26.96
CA VAL A 496 6.81 -14.46 -27.08
C VAL A 496 6.31 -15.62 -26.21
N GLY A 497 5.75 -15.34 -25.03
CA GLY A 497 5.23 -16.37 -24.13
C GLY A 497 3.90 -17.00 -24.56
N PHE A 498 3.19 -16.42 -25.53
CA PHE A 498 1.77 -16.73 -25.78
C PHE A 498 1.43 -16.96 -27.25
N LEU A 499 2.13 -16.29 -28.17
CA LEU A 499 1.82 -16.27 -29.59
C LEU A 499 2.55 -17.37 -30.35
N GLU A 500 1.80 -18.15 -31.12
CA GLU A 500 2.33 -19.09 -32.10
C GLU A 500 2.10 -18.54 -33.51
N TYR A 501 3.18 -18.28 -34.25
CA TYR A 501 3.04 -17.68 -35.58
C TYR A 501 2.33 -18.62 -36.57
N PRO A 502 1.35 -18.13 -37.35
CA PRO A 502 0.61 -18.96 -38.28
C PRO A 502 1.53 -19.42 -39.44
N VAL A 503 1.44 -20.70 -39.78
CA VAL A 503 2.22 -21.31 -40.88
C VAL A 503 1.86 -20.68 -42.23
N ARG A 504 0.59 -20.28 -42.41
CA ARG A 504 0.11 -19.54 -43.58
C ARG A 504 -0.17 -18.09 -43.21
N ARG A 505 0.48 -17.17 -43.91
CA ARG A 505 0.23 -15.72 -43.77
C ARG A 505 -0.99 -15.34 -44.60
N ASP A 506 -2.19 -15.51 -44.07
CA ASP A 506 -3.35 -14.79 -44.59
C ASP A 506 -3.46 -13.41 -43.91
N SER A 507 -4.11 -12.46 -44.56
CA SER A 507 -4.27 -11.11 -44.03
C SER A 507 -5.32 -11.00 -42.92
N ASN A 508 -6.06 -12.06 -42.62
CA ASN A 508 -7.15 -12.04 -41.65
C ASN A 508 -6.74 -12.68 -40.31
N SER A 509 -5.64 -13.43 -40.29
CA SER A 509 -5.05 -14.06 -39.09
C SER A 509 -4.65 -13.03 -38.04
N TRP A 510 -4.32 -11.81 -38.46
CA TRP A 510 -3.91 -10.72 -37.57
C TRP A 510 -5.06 -9.79 -37.19
N ALA A 511 -6.31 -10.14 -37.51
CA ALA A 511 -7.47 -9.39 -37.03
C ALA A 511 -7.72 -9.68 -35.54
N THR A 512 -8.14 -8.66 -34.80
CA THR A 512 -8.72 -8.81 -33.46
C THR A 512 -9.95 -9.72 -33.54
N GLY A 513 -10.01 -10.75 -32.70
CA GLY A 513 -11.08 -11.75 -32.69
C GLY A 513 -10.90 -12.93 -33.67
N SER A 514 -9.78 -13.00 -34.39
CA SER A 514 -9.39 -14.21 -35.11
C SER A 514 -9.14 -15.39 -34.16
N ASP A 515 -9.14 -16.63 -34.68
CA ASP A 515 -8.81 -17.82 -33.89
C ASP A 515 -7.42 -17.72 -33.25
N LEU A 516 -6.44 -17.20 -34.02
CA LEU A 516 -5.08 -16.94 -33.53
C LEU A 516 -5.08 -15.96 -32.35
N TYR A 517 -5.84 -14.86 -32.46
CA TYR A 517 -5.98 -13.89 -31.39
C TYR A 517 -6.59 -14.53 -30.14
N ASN A 518 -7.68 -15.27 -30.30
CA ASN A 518 -8.42 -15.87 -29.18
C ASN A 518 -7.58 -16.91 -28.43
N GLU A 519 -6.82 -17.74 -29.15
CA GLU A 519 -5.92 -18.72 -28.56
C GLU A 519 -4.74 -18.05 -27.84
N THR A 520 -4.12 -17.06 -28.48
CA THR A 520 -3.03 -16.26 -27.87
C THR A 520 -3.51 -15.54 -26.62
N TYR A 521 -4.70 -14.93 -26.66
CA TYR A 521 -5.33 -14.26 -25.54
C TYR A 521 -5.61 -15.23 -24.38
N SER A 522 -6.11 -16.44 -24.67
CA SER A 522 -6.35 -17.46 -23.65
C SER A 522 -5.05 -17.87 -22.95
N ARG A 523 -3.98 -18.15 -23.71
CA ARG A 523 -2.65 -18.46 -23.17
C ARG A 523 -2.10 -17.32 -22.30
N CYS A 524 -2.28 -16.08 -22.73
CA CYS A 524 -1.82 -14.88 -22.03
C CYS A 524 -2.61 -14.63 -20.73
N ARG A 525 -3.94 -14.70 -20.78
CA ARG A 525 -4.83 -14.43 -19.64
C ARG A 525 -4.59 -15.37 -18.46
N TYR A 526 -4.41 -16.66 -18.74
CA TYR A 526 -4.27 -17.70 -17.72
C TYR A 526 -2.80 -18.07 -17.43
N HIS A 527 -1.84 -17.28 -17.91
CA HIS A 527 -0.41 -17.59 -17.82
C HIS A 527 0.03 -17.95 -16.39
N TYR A 528 -0.41 -17.17 -15.42
CA TYR A 528 -0.03 -17.33 -14.01
C TYR A 528 -0.89 -18.33 -13.23
N THR A 529 -2.10 -18.63 -13.72
CA THR A 529 -3.12 -19.39 -12.95
C THR A 529 -3.50 -20.72 -13.57
N ARG A 530 -2.88 -21.12 -14.70
CA ARG A 530 -3.28 -22.31 -15.47
C ARG A 530 -3.35 -23.60 -14.64
N LEU A 531 -2.49 -23.75 -13.63
CA LEU A 531 -2.47 -24.92 -12.74
C LEU A 531 -3.31 -24.76 -11.46
N LEU A 532 -3.85 -23.57 -11.21
CA LEU A 532 -4.63 -23.27 -10.00
C LEU A 532 -6.12 -23.52 -10.24
N VAL A 533 -6.46 -24.69 -10.79
CA VAL A 533 -7.83 -25.09 -11.13
C VAL A 533 -8.19 -26.45 -10.53
N PRO A 534 -9.49 -26.71 -10.23
CA PRO A 534 -9.91 -27.98 -9.63
C PRO A 534 -9.55 -29.23 -10.43
N ASP A 535 -9.53 -29.13 -11.76
CA ASP A 535 -9.18 -30.24 -12.66
C ASP A 535 -7.73 -30.73 -12.48
N GLU A 536 -6.84 -29.87 -11.97
CA GLU A 536 -5.45 -30.21 -11.63
C GLU A 536 -5.32 -30.67 -10.16
N GLY A 537 -6.44 -30.87 -9.46
CA GLY A 537 -6.47 -31.30 -8.05
C GLY A 537 -6.19 -30.18 -7.04
N VAL A 538 -6.19 -28.91 -7.47
CA VAL A 538 -5.95 -27.76 -6.59
C VAL A 538 -7.29 -27.20 -6.09
N SER A 539 -7.48 -27.22 -4.77
CA SER A 539 -8.53 -26.48 -4.08
C SER A 539 -7.96 -25.15 -3.59
N LEU A 540 -8.72 -24.07 -3.73
CA LEU A 540 -8.34 -22.74 -3.27
C LEU A 540 -9.23 -22.31 -2.11
N LEU A 541 -8.64 -21.70 -1.09
CA LEU A 541 -9.43 -21.02 -0.06
C LEU A 541 -10.21 -19.84 -0.69
N PRO A 542 -11.33 -19.38 -0.10
CA PRO A 542 -12.14 -18.29 -0.68
C PRO A 542 -11.33 -17.03 -1.03
N GLN A 543 -10.40 -16.64 -0.17
CA GLN A 543 -9.49 -15.52 -0.37
C GLN A 543 -8.48 -15.77 -1.51
N GLU A 544 -8.02 -17.01 -1.71
CA GLU A 544 -7.16 -17.37 -2.83
C GLU A 544 -7.92 -17.35 -4.15
N MET A 545 -9.21 -17.71 -4.14
CA MET A 545 -10.07 -17.58 -5.32
C MET A 545 -10.22 -16.11 -5.75
N GLU A 546 -10.34 -15.19 -4.79
CA GLU A 546 -10.37 -13.75 -5.07
C GLU A 546 -9.06 -13.26 -5.69
N GLN A 547 -7.92 -13.72 -5.18
CA GLN A 547 -6.61 -13.41 -5.77
C GLN A 547 -6.47 -13.97 -7.19
N ARG A 548 -6.89 -15.22 -7.42
CA ARG A 548 -6.92 -15.83 -8.76
C ARG A 548 -7.77 -15.00 -9.73
N GLN A 549 -8.97 -14.61 -9.31
CA GLN A 549 -9.86 -13.81 -10.14
C GLN A 549 -9.25 -12.44 -10.48
N ALA A 550 -8.64 -11.78 -9.48
CA ALA A 550 -7.97 -10.50 -9.70
C ALA A 550 -6.82 -10.63 -10.69
N VAL A 551 -5.98 -11.66 -10.56
CA VAL A 551 -4.90 -11.97 -11.51
C VAL A 551 -5.44 -12.20 -12.91
N GLU A 552 -6.43 -13.08 -13.08
CA GLU A 552 -6.97 -13.43 -14.40
C GLU A 552 -7.67 -12.26 -15.09
N GLU A 553 -8.35 -11.39 -14.34
CA GLU A 553 -9.02 -10.22 -14.90
C GLU A 553 -8.02 -9.13 -15.29
N VAL A 554 -7.05 -8.83 -14.43
CA VAL A 554 -6.01 -7.84 -14.71
C VAL A 554 -5.11 -8.29 -15.85
N GLN A 555 -4.63 -9.54 -15.80
CA GLN A 555 -3.84 -10.12 -16.87
C GLN A 555 -4.66 -10.19 -18.17
N GLY A 556 -5.93 -10.56 -18.11
CA GLY A 556 -6.84 -10.51 -19.26
C GLY A 556 -6.95 -9.10 -19.87
N ALA A 557 -7.13 -8.06 -19.06
CA ALA A 557 -7.18 -6.68 -19.55
C ALA A 557 -5.87 -6.24 -20.21
N ILE A 558 -4.72 -6.55 -19.59
CA ILE A 558 -3.38 -6.30 -20.15
C ILE A 558 -3.24 -7.01 -21.49
N CYS A 559 -3.51 -8.31 -21.53
CA CYS A 559 -3.43 -9.13 -22.73
C CYS A 559 -4.34 -8.61 -23.84
N SER A 560 -5.58 -8.22 -23.53
CA SER A 560 -6.51 -7.72 -24.54
C SER A 560 -5.96 -6.48 -25.25
N VAL A 561 -5.45 -5.50 -24.49
CA VAL A 561 -4.89 -4.25 -25.06
C VAL A 561 -3.55 -4.51 -25.76
N MET A 562 -2.61 -5.19 -25.10
CA MET A 562 -1.28 -5.41 -25.64
C MET A 562 -1.29 -6.31 -26.88
N LEU A 563 -2.17 -7.33 -26.93
CA LEU A 563 -2.35 -8.15 -28.12
C LEU A 563 -3.04 -7.39 -29.25
N ALA A 564 -4.03 -6.54 -28.95
CA ALA A 564 -4.66 -5.70 -29.98
C ALA A 564 -3.63 -4.78 -30.66
N ILE A 565 -2.72 -4.18 -29.87
CA ILE A 565 -1.60 -3.40 -30.39
C ILE A 565 -0.66 -4.31 -31.21
N ALA A 566 -0.22 -5.45 -30.66
CA ALA A 566 0.73 -6.33 -31.34
C ALA A 566 0.20 -6.86 -32.68
N PHE A 567 -1.05 -7.32 -32.71
CA PHE A 567 -1.72 -7.80 -33.94
C PHE A 567 -1.93 -6.66 -34.92
N GLY A 568 -2.31 -5.47 -34.43
CA GLY A 568 -2.41 -4.26 -35.26
C GLY A 568 -1.06 -3.87 -35.90
N VAL A 569 0.04 -4.03 -35.17
CA VAL A 569 1.40 -3.78 -35.66
C VAL A 569 1.79 -4.79 -36.73
N GLU A 570 1.54 -6.09 -36.52
CA GLU A 570 1.80 -7.13 -37.52
C GLU A 570 0.97 -6.92 -38.80
N GLN A 571 -0.31 -6.60 -38.65
CA GLN A 571 -1.17 -6.25 -39.77
C GLN A 571 -0.62 -5.04 -40.55
N THR A 572 -0.21 -3.98 -39.84
CA THR A 572 0.33 -2.76 -40.44
C THR A 572 1.64 -3.04 -41.17
N TRP A 573 2.51 -3.88 -40.58
CA TRP A 573 3.76 -4.30 -41.20
C TRP A 573 3.53 -5.04 -42.53
N ILE A 574 2.61 -6.00 -42.55
CA ILE A 574 2.23 -6.75 -43.76
C ILE A 574 1.62 -5.81 -44.81
N ASP A 575 0.69 -4.95 -44.41
CA ASP A 575 0.00 -4.03 -45.31
C ASP A 575 0.97 -3.06 -46.02
N MET A 576 2.07 -2.71 -45.35
CA MET A 576 3.05 -1.73 -45.85
C MET A 576 4.26 -2.34 -46.55
N PHE A 577 4.76 -3.49 -46.10
CA PHE A 577 6.08 -3.98 -46.51
C PHE A 577 6.07 -5.37 -47.13
N ASP A 578 4.91 -6.03 -47.20
CA ASP A 578 4.78 -7.25 -48.00
C ASP A 578 4.79 -6.91 -49.50
N GLN A 579 5.80 -7.44 -50.20
CA GLN A 579 6.11 -7.14 -51.60
C GLN A 579 5.00 -7.60 -52.57
N ASN A 580 4.11 -8.49 -52.14
CA ASN A 580 3.04 -9.06 -52.96
C ASN A 580 1.79 -8.17 -53.10
N ARG A 581 1.74 -6.98 -52.47
CA ARG A 581 0.59 -6.07 -52.56
C ARG A 581 0.75 -4.96 -53.60
N ARG A 582 -0.34 -4.66 -54.33
CA ARG A 582 -0.39 -3.57 -55.33
C ARG A 582 -0.02 -2.21 -54.71
N MET A 583 0.89 -1.47 -55.35
CA MET A 583 1.39 -0.13 -54.96
C MET A 583 0.31 0.86 -54.47
N ARG A 584 -0.90 0.83 -55.06
CA ARG A 584 -2.01 1.72 -54.68
C ARG A 584 -2.56 1.42 -53.28
N LYS A 585 -2.64 0.14 -52.89
CA LYS A 585 -3.06 -0.27 -51.53
C LYS A 585 -1.99 0.10 -50.51
N GLN A 586 -0.72 0.02 -50.90
CA GLN A 586 0.41 0.42 -50.07
C GLN A 586 0.36 1.91 -49.74
N LYS A 587 0.10 2.80 -50.71
CA LYS A 587 -0.01 4.26 -50.47
C LYS A 587 -1.13 4.62 -49.49
N GLN A 588 -2.29 3.96 -49.60
CA GLN A 588 -3.43 4.16 -48.69
C GLN A 588 -3.14 3.63 -47.26
N ALA A 589 -2.41 2.52 -47.14
CA ALA A 589 -1.97 1.99 -45.84
C ALA A 589 -0.99 2.96 -45.14
N HIS A 590 -0.11 3.62 -45.90
CA HIS A 590 0.83 4.61 -45.34
C HIS A 590 0.13 5.81 -44.70
N SER A 591 -0.91 6.36 -45.35
CA SER A 591 -1.65 7.51 -44.80
C SER A 591 -2.46 7.21 -43.54
N ALA A 592 -2.72 5.93 -43.23
CA ALA A 592 -3.53 5.52 -42.08
C ALA A 592 -2.72 5.31 -40.79
N ILE A 593 -1.38 5.33 -40.84
CA ILE A 593 -0.53 4.99 -39.69
C ILE A 593 -0.69 5.96 -38.53
N PRO A 594 -0.67 7.30 -38.73
CA PRO A 594 -0.81 8.22 -37.60
C PRO A 594 -2.11 7.98 -36.82
N GLN A 595 -3.20 7.67 -37.53
CA GLN A 595 -4.48 7.33 -36.90
C GLN A 595 -4.43 6.01 -36.12
N ARG A 596 -3.77 4.98 -36.64
CA ARG A 596 -3.58 3.69 -35.95
C ARG A 596 -2.70 3.84 -34.70
N VAL A 597 -1.60 4.57 -34.81
CA VAL A 597 -0.69 4.84 -33.69
C VAL A 597 -1.39 5.64 -32.60
N ALA A 598 -2.16 6.66 -32.97
CA ALA A 598 -2.97 7.42 -32.02
C ALA A 598 -4.03 6.55 -31.30
N ALA A 599 -4.64 5.59 -32.02
CA ALA A 599 -5.58 4.64 -31.41
C ALA A 599 -4.87 3.71 -30.41
N TRP A 600 -3.73 3.12 -30.77
CA TRP A 600 -2.94 2.28 -29.86
C TRP A 600 -2.44 3.03 -28.64
N HIS A 601 -1.97 4.27 -28.81
CA HIS A 601 -1.56 5.12 -27.70
C HIS A 601 -2.73 5.37 -26.75
N ASN A 602 -3.92 5.68 -27.29
CA ASN A 602 -5.12 5.88 -26.49
C ASN A 602 -5.53 4.62 -25.71
N GLU A 603 -5.52 3.45 -26.34
CA GLU A 603 -5.82 2.17 -25.69
C GLU A 603 -4.83 1.88 -24.55
N LEU A 604 -3.52 2.14 -24.76
CA LEU A 604 -2.50 1.97 -23.74
C LEU A 604 -2.67 2.96 -22.57
N SER A 605 -2.96 4.23 -22.85
CA SER A 605 -3.21 5.24 -21.80
C SER A 605 -4.43 4.88 -20.96
N LEU A 606 -5.47 4.32 -21.58
CA LEU A 606 -6.65 3.83 -20.86
C LEU A 606 -6.35 2.61 -20.02
N LEU A 607 -5.56 1.66 -20.51
CA LEU A 607 -5.09 0.52 -19.73
C LEU A 607 -4.33 0.99 -18.49
N ARG A 608 -3.36 1.90 -18.66
CA ARG A 608 -2.59 2.46 -17.54
C ARG A 608 -3.50 3.11 -16.50
N ALA A 609 -4.47 3.91 -16.94
CA ALA A 609 -5.44 4.54 -16.04
C ALA A 609 -6.34 3.50 -15.34
N TRP A 610 -6.74 2.43 -16.04
CA TRP A 610 -7.54 1.35 -15.47
C TRP A 610 -6.77 0.55 -14.41
N LEU A 611 -5.51 0.23 -14.67
CA LEU A 611 -4.62 -0.44 -13.71
C LEU A 611 -4.43 0.42 -12.45
N GLY A 612 -4.22 1.73 -12.62
CA GLY A 612 -4.12 2.69 -11.52
C GLY A 612 -2.84 2.55 -10.69
N TRP A 613 -1.77 2.01 -11.27
CA TRP A 613 -0.48 1.79 -10.62
C TRP A 613 0.43 3.02 -10.69
N GLU A 614 -0.12 4.21 -10.37
CA GLU A 614 0.60 5.48 -10.55
C GLU A 614 1.90 5.56 -9.72
N SER A 615 2.00 4.81 -8.62
CA SER A 615 3.23 4.67 -7.84
C SER A 615 4.39 4.06 -8.62
N GLU A 616 4.12 3.22 -9.62
CA GLU A 616 5.14 2.56 -10.46
C GLU A 616 5.65 3.47 -11.59
N PHE A 617 4.90 4.52 -11.91
CA PHE A 617 5.26 5.49 -12.94
C PHE A 617 5.76 6.82 -12.36
N THR A 618 5.86 6.90 -11.03
CA THR A 618 6.24 8.11 -10.29
C THR A 618 7.49 7.82 -9.46
N GLY A 619 8.52 8.65 -9.63
CA GLY A 619 9.80 8.53 -8.95
C GLY A 619 10.69 9.73 -9.24
N CYS A 620 11.84 9.81 -8.57
CA CYS A 620 12.80 10.89 -8.83
C CYS A 620 13.36 10.80 -10.25
N LYS A 621 13.41 11.95 -10.93
CA LYS A 621 13.88 12.05 -12.33
C LYS A 621 15.35 11.66 -12.50
N GLU A 622 16.13 11.83 -11.44
CA GLU A 622 17.54 11.48 -11.37
C GLU A 622 17.78 10.48 -10.23
N VAL A 623 18.88 9.75 -10.33
CA VAL A 623 19.37 8.92 -9.23
C VAL A 623 19.94 9.86 -8.16
N CYS A 624 19.36 9.82 -6.96
CA CYS A 624 19.77 10.70 -5.88
C CYS A 624 21.23 10.45 -5.47
N GLY A 625 21.92 11.51 -5.02
CA GLY A 625 23.26 11.40 -4.45
C GLY A 625 23.31 10.48 -3.23
N TRP A 626 24.51 10.05 -2.84
CA TRP A 626 24.71 9.17 -1.67
C TRP A 626 24.19 9.78 -0.36
N ASP A 627 24.22 11.11 -0.26
CA ASP A 627 23.73 11.92 0.85
C ASP A 627 22.28 12.42 0.66
N GLU A 628 21.61 11.96 -0.40
CA GLU A 628 20.24 12.33 -0.75
C GLU A 628 19.30 11.12 -0.73
N ARG A 629 18.00 11.41 -0.63
CA ARG A 629 16.92 10.43 -0.73
C ARG A 629 15.83 10.95 -1.63
N CYS A 630 15.19 10.04 -2.36
CA CYS A 630 14.02 10.40 -3.16
C CYS A 630 12.83 10.67 -2.24
N TYR A 631 12.39 11.91 -2.14
CA TYR A 631 11.37 12.33 -1.19
C TYR A 631 9.96 12.25 -1.79
N ILE A 632 9.07 11.63 -1.02
CA ILE A 632 7.62 11.80 -1.09
C ILE A 632 7.11 12.23 0.29
N PRO A 633 6.01 12.99 0.38
CA PRO A 633 5.42 13.39 1.65
C PRO A 633 4.85 12.16 2.37
N MET A 634 5.38 11.88 3.58
CA MET A 634 5.01 10.73 4.40
C MET A 634 4.67 11.22 5.80
N TRP A 635 3.51 10.83 6.36
CA TRP A 635 3.15 11.26 7.71
C TRP A 635 4.02 10.55 8.77
N PRO A 636 4.56 11.22 9.80
CA PRO A 636 4.42 12.65 10.12
C PRO A 636 5.56 13.54 9.58
N LEU A 637 6.45 13.00 8.75
CA LEU A 637 7.67 13.63 8.23
C LEU A 637 7.41 14.46 6.97
N LEU A 638 6.57 15.48 7.12
CA LEU A 638 6.20 16.40 6.05
C LEU A 638 7.13 17.63 6.05
N ALA A 639 7.70 17.97 4.89
CA ALA A 639 8.51 19.18 4.74
C ALA A 639 7.65 20.44 4.99
N SER A 640 8.03 21.26 5.97
CA SER A 640 7.34 22.51 6.28
C SER A 640 7.64 23.57 5.20
N ARG A 641 6.62 23.97 4.42
CA ARG A 641 6.69 25.23 3.65
C ARG A 641 6.31 26.46 4.48
N PHE A 642 5.98 26.32 5.77
CA PHE A 642 5.87 27.45 6.69
C PHE A 642 7.28 27.88 7.10
N GLY A 643 7.92 28.60 6.18
CA GLY A 643 9.22 29.20 6.39
C GLY A 643 9.21 30.20 7.54
N ARG A 644 10.41 30.40 8.09
CA ARG A 644 10.81 31.48 8.98
C ARG A 644 10.40 32.84 8.39
N GLY A 645 9.20 33.31 8.70
CA GLY A 645 8.86 34.73 8.62
C GLY A 645 9.24 35.38 9.95
N PRO A 646 9.84 36.59 9.97
CA PRO A 646 10.01 37.31 11.22
C PRO A 646 8.62 37.52 11.85
N PRO A 647 8.52 37.50 13.20
CA PRO A 647 7.25 37.83 13.83
C PRO A 647 6.80 39.19 13.32
N PRO A 648 5.50 39.37 13.00
CA PRO A 648 5.01 40.68 12.58
C PRO A 648 5.41 41.70 13.64
N PRO A 649 5.95 42.87 13.25
CA PRO A 649 6.40 43.86 14.21
C PRO A 649 5.24 44.19 15.15
N ARG A 650 5.54 44.30 16.46
CA ARG A 650 4.58 44.75 17.48
C ARG A 650 4.12 46.16 17.14
N GLY A 651 3.11 46.25 16.28
CA GLY A 651 2.40 47.46 15.94
C GLY A 651 1.45 47.80 17.07
N ASN A 652 1.73 48.90 17.74
CA ASN A 652 0.86 49.52 18.73
C ASN A 652 -0.36 50.10 17.99
N SER A 653 -1.47 49.36 17.91
CA SER A 653 -2.76 49.95 17.54
C SER A 653 -3.94 49.12 18.05
N THR A 654 -4.65 49.74 18.98
CA THR A 654 -5.98 49.46 19.51
C THR A 654 -7.01 49.10 18.43
N GLN A 655 -7.46 47.84 18.38
CA GLN A 655 -8.80 47.42 17.91
C GLN A 655 -9.17 46.03 18.48
N PRO A 656 -10.47 45.71 18.66
CA PRO A 656 -10.93 44.72 19.64
C PRO A 656 -10.76 43.28 19.16
N HIS A 657 -10.33 42.41 20.09
CA HIS A 657 -10.26 40.95 19.93
C HIS A 657 -11.59 40.30 19.50
N PRO A 658 -11.58 39.38 18.53
CA PRO A 658 -12.54 38.27 18.46
C PRO A 658 -12.00 37.05 19.23
N PRO A 659 -12.88 36.24 19.86
CA PRO A 659 -12.52 35.34 20.95
C PRO A 659 -11.78 34.08 20.51
N GLY A 660 -10.99 33.57 21.45
CA GLY A 660 -10.07 32.45 21.30
C GLY A 660 -10.69 31.09 20.96
N TYR A 661 -9.76 30.24 20.54
CA TYR A 661 -9.82 28.80 20.44
C TYR A 661 -10.47 28.12 21.65
N GLY A 662 -11.30 27.12 21.38
CA GLY A 662 -11.80 26.17 22.38
C GLY A 662 -13.30 25.92 22.26
N HIS A 663 -13.67 24.65 22.06
CA HIS A 663 -14.99 24.00 22.10
C HIS A 663 -15.53 23.48 20.75
N PRO A 664 -15.84 22.17 20.65
CA PRO A 664 -16.77 21.65 19.66
C PRO A 664 -18.21 22.05 20.03
N PRO A 665 -19.14 22.18 19.06
CA PRO A 665 -20.52 22.53 19.37
C PRO A 665 -21.20 21.41 20.18
N PRO A 666 -22.08 21.74 21.12
CA PRO A 666 -22.73 20.77 22.00
C PRO A 666 -23.81 19.99 21.26
N HIS A 667 -23.94 18.71 21.61
CA HIS A 667 -25.04 17.86 21.19
C HIS A 667 -26.40 18.39 21.67
N GLY A 668 -27.39 18.39 20.77
CA GLY A 668 -28.80 18.15 21.12
C GLY A 668 -29.81 19.12 20.53
N ARG A 669 -30.48 18.70 19.45
CA ARG A 669 -31.95 18.75 19.29
C ARG A 669 -32.37 18.09 17.97
N ARG A 670 -33.26 17.08 18.06
CA ARG A 670 -34.08 16.64 16.91
C ARG A 670 -34.98 17.80 16.47
N PRO A 671 -35.23 17.93 15.15
CA PRO A 671 -36.58 18.22 14.69
C PRO A 671 -37.04 17.20 13.63
N ASN A 672 -38.28 16.71 13.80
CA ASN A 672 -39.07 16.13 12.72
C ASN A 672 -39.17 17.13 11.55
N GLY A 673 -38.96 16.67 10.32
CA GLY A 673 -39.21 17.48 9.11
C GLY A 673 -38.57 16.89 7.86
N THR A 674 -39.42 16.39 6.98
CA THR A 674 -39.20 15.83 5.64
C THR A 674 -38.39 16.72 4.67
N SER A 675 -37.24 16.24 4.18
CA SER A 675 -36.77 16.26 2.75
C SER A 675 -35.27 15.92 2.64
N PRO A 676 -34.82 15.14 1.63
CA PRO A 676 -33.44 14.73 1.48
C PRO A 676 -32.62 15.80 0.73
N GLY A 677 -31.82 16.58 1.46
CA GLY A 677 -30.84 17.51 0.91
C GLY A 677 -29.50 16.81 0.65
N LYS A 678 -29.04 16.87 -0.59
CA LYS A 678 -27.76 16.34 -1.11
C LYS A 678 -26.55 16.88 -0.32
N PRO A 679 -25.54 16.05 0.02
CA PRO A 679 -24.23 16.56 0.34
C PRO A 679 -23.41 16.72 -0.96
N ASP A 680 -23.25 17.97 -1.40
CA ASP A 680 -22.29 18.34 -2.44
C ASP A 680 -20.85 18.22 -1.89
N PHE A 681 -20.30 17.00 -1.92
CA PHE A 681 -18.85 16.81 -1.80
C PHE A 681 -18.24 16.83 -3.20
N LYS A 682 -17.85 18.02 -3.65
CA LYS A 682 -16.86 18.15 -4.73
C LYS A 682 -15.54 17.56 -4.24
N MET A 683 -14.86 16.76 -5.07
CA MET A 683 -13.46 16.39 -4.83
C MET A 683 -12.68 17.68 -4.49
N PRO A 684 -12.07 17.78 -3.29
CA PRO A 684 -11.29 18.96 -2.99
C PRO A 684 -10.08 18.95 -3.94
N PRO A 685 -9.77 20.07 -4.64
CA PRO A 685 -8.60 20.19 -5.50
C PRO A 685 -7.27 20.17 -4.72
N ARG A 686 -7.32 19.88 -3.42
CA ARG A 686 -6.20 19.80 -2.49
C ARG A 686 -6.45 18.58 -1.60
N GLY A 687 -5.43 17.75 -1.40
CA GLY A 687 -5.44 16.74 -0.34
C GLY A 687 -5.78 17.33 1.03
N PRO A 688 -5.95 16.51 2.06
CA PRO A 688 -6.19 16.99 3.42
C PRO A 688 -5.21 18.10 3.77
N TRP A 689 -5.68 19.22 4.34
CA TRP A 689 -4.90 20.45 4.52
C TRP A 689 -3.58 20.26 5.30
N TRP A 690 -3.42 19.15 6.02
CA TRP A 690 -2.21 18.79 6.75
C TRP A 690 -1.15 18.07 5.90
N MET A 691 -1.49 17.51 4.73
CA MET A 691 -0.52 16.84 3.83
C MET A 691 0.31 17.79 2.97
N GLY A 692 0.19 19.10 3.19
CA GLY A 692 0.94 20.11 2.45
C GLY A 692 0.54 20.18 0.96
N ASP A 693 1.44 20.72 0.15
CA ASP A 693 1.31 20.73 -1.31
C ASP A 693 1.57 19.32 -1.86
N GLU A 694 0.52 18.60 -2.27
CA GLU A 694 0.62 17.25 -2.86
C GLU A 694 1.41 17.22 -4.19
N THR A 695 1.87 18.36 -4.71
CA THR A 695 2.79 18.40 -5.86
C THR A 695 4.03 17.54 -5.62
N ASP A 696 4.62 17.58 -4.42
CA ASP A 696 5.81 16.77 -4.10
C ASP A 696 5.53 15.25 -4.11
N LEU A 697 4.27 14.82 -4.00
CA LEU A 697 3.89 13.40 -4.14
C LEU A 697 3.95 12.94 -5.61
N TRP A 698 3.49 13.79 -6.52
CA TRP A 698 3.41 13.47 -7.95
C TRP A 698 4.65 13.92 -8.74
N GLU A 699 5.50 14.73 -8.12
CA GLU A 699 6.81 15.15 -8.63
C GLU A 699 7.91 14.95 -7.57
N PRO A 700 8.26 13.69 -7.23
CA PRO A 700 9.31 13.42 -6.25
C PRO A 700 10.66 14.01 -6.66
N LYS A 701 11.45 14.40 -5.66
CA LYS A 701 12.77 15.00 -5.85
C LYS A 701 13.79 14.48 -4.85
N CYS A 702 15.06 14.54 -5.24
CA CYS A 702 16.16 14.19 -4.36
C CYS A 702 16.35 15.28 -3.31
N VAL A 703 16.40 14.89 -2.04
CA VAL A 703 16.52 15.82 -0.91
C VAL A 703 17.61 15.38 0.06
N LYS A 704 18.22 16.35 0.74
CA LYS A 704 19.22 16.13 1.80
C LYS A 704 18.58 16.22 3.18
N ALA A 705 19.35 15.91 4.23
CA ALA A 705 18.93 16.00 5.63
C ALA A 705 18.23 17.32 6.01
N GLY A 706 18.65 18.44 5.40
CA GLY A 706 18.06 19.77 5.61
C GLY A 706 16.63 19.97 5.17
N TYR A 707 16.07 19.09 4.34
CA TYR A 707 14.83 19.37 3.65
C TYR A 707 13.58 19.25 4.53
N ILE A 708 13.54 18.25 5.41
CA ILE A 708 12.36 17.96 6.26
C ILE A 708 12.40 18.80 7.56
N MET A 709 13.61 19.06 8.06
CA MET A 709 13.87 19.62 9.39
C MET A 709 14.49 21.04 9.37
N GLY A 710 14.68 21.65 8.19
CA GLY A 710 15.37 22.94 7.99
C GLY A 710 14.56 24.21 8.23
#